data_AF-A0A1B1N7U1-F1
#
_entry.id   AF-A0A1B1N7U1-F1
#
_cell.length_a   1.000
_cell.length_b   1.000
_cell.length_c   1.000
_cell.angle_alpha   90.00
_cell.angle_beta   90.00
_cell.angle_gamma   90.00
#
_symmetry.space_group_name_H-M   'P 1'
#
loop_
_entity.id
_entity.type
_entity.pdbx_description
1 polymer ?
#
loop_
_entity_poly.entity_id
_entity_poly.type
_entity_poly.pdbx_seq_one_letter_code
_entity_poly.pdbx_strand_id
1 'polypeptide(L)'
;MPRIKDEDVKAVKERASIEEVVREHVTLRTAGVGAMKGLCPFHDEKTPSFQIRTALGSYHCFGCGVGGDVISFLMEIDHLTFTEAVERLADKLGITLRYEETGIGGRGRGEQAPVGQRTRLMEAHRVAEEFYHEALLRSGEGRKGRDFLRDKGFTGEHAARFMVGYAPREGTALVSHLRSRGFTEEELVLGGLANRRGRGLSDRFQGRVLWPIRAITGDTVGFGARRLYDDDWSPAKYLNTSETPIYKKTGVLYGLDLAKKPIATERTAVVVEGYTDVMAAHLSGVETAVATCGTAFGSDHISILRRILRDEAGRAPAKVIFTFDGDAAGQKAAMKAFEQDQRWAAQSYVAVAADGQDPNDLWIATKDEQGEERGRAVRELVASATPLFEFAVRTTLAPYDLSEAAQRVQAMRAVAPILAQIRDRTLRPEVVRDVSGWMGVDPDVLATEVHRAQSRPAPTAPRAPAADAAAQDAPEQPSLPQPDLRDPVQVAERHLVQVALQYPLAIVAEDMDELGPEALRAPMHRAIWHAMREAGGVQGAAGRSARSWVEAVLAGTPPPVHPLVHELSVAALPDRLDPQSGMPREAFVDWLVLRVRLAGVEQEVSDLLGQQSRAPEGSPDKRALDERLMELHRERARLRARME
;
A
#
# COMPACT_ATOMS: atom_id res chain seq x y z
N MET A 1 -14.19 5.35 -6.09
CA MET A 1 -15.02 5.31 -4.86
C MET A 1 -15.63 6.69 -4.69
N PRO A 2 -16.84 6.82 -4.14
CA PRO A 2 -17.41 8.13 -3.81
C PRO A 2 -16.47 8.89 -2.86
N ARG A 3 -16.31 10.19 -3.08
CA ARG A 3 -15.42 11.04 -2.28
C ARG A 3 -16.10 11.34 -0.94
N ILE A 4 -15.42 11.06 0.18
CA ILE A 4 -15.91 11.48 1.51
C ILE A 4 -15.87 13.00 1.55
N LYS A 5 -16.89 13.65 2.14
CA LYS A 5 -16.90 15.11 2.30
C LYS A 5 -15.68 15.56 3.11
N ASP A 6 -14.99 16.59 2.64
CA ASP A 6 -13.78 17.12 3.27
C ASP A 6 -13.99 17.51 4.75
N GLU A 7 -15.20 17.99 5.09
CA GLU A 7 -15.61 18.30 6.46
C GLU A 7 -15.54 17.09 7.40
N ASP A 8 -15.98 15.92 6.92
CA ASP A 8 -16.04 14.70 7.74
C ASP A 8 -14.65 14.07 7.88
N VAL A 9 -13.85 14.12 6.80
CA VAL A 9 -12.42 13.75 6.86
C VAL A 9 -11.71 14.59 7.91
N LYS A 10 -11.92 15.91 7.90
CA LYS A 10 -11.35 16.82 8.89
C LYS A 10 -11.80 16.48 10.30
N ALA A 11 -13.10 16.24 10.51
CA ALA A 11 -13.64 15.86 11.82
C ALA A 11 -13.04 14.56 12.36
N VAL A 12 -12.87 13.54 11.50
CA VAL A 12 -12.19 12.28 11.86
C VAL A 12 -10.75 12.54 12.27
N LYS A 13 -10.00 13.30 11.47
CA LYS A 13 -8.58 13.59 11.70
C LYS A 13 -8.35 14.43 12.96
N GLU A 14 -9.24 15.38 13.27
CA GLU A 14 -9.17 16.21 14.48
C GLU A 14 -9.48 15.40 15.75
N ARG A 15 -10.43 14.47 15.70
CA ARG A 15 -10.83 13.67 16.87
C ARG A 15 -9.95 12.45 17.09
N ALA A 16 -9.31 11.92 16.05
CA ALA A 16 -8.45 10.77 16.16
C ALA A 16 -7.21 11.08 17.03
N SER A 17 -6.95 10.22 18.01
CA SER A 17 -5.74 10.27 18.82
C SER A 17 -4.65 9.43 18.15
N ILE A 18 -3.60 10.09 17.64
CA ILE A 18 -2.45 9.38 17.07
C ILE A 18 -1.77 8.48 18.11
N GLU A 19 -1.76 8.89 19.38
CA GLU A 19 -1.18 8.08 20.45
C GLU A 19 -1.95 6.76 20.62
N GLU A 20 -3.29 6.83 20.73
CA GLU A 20 -4.12 5.63 20.92
C GLU A 20 -4.00 4.68 19.74
N VAL A 21 -4.04 5.21 18.51
CA VAL A 21 -3.91 4.41 17.29
C VAL A 21 -2.53 3.75 17.22
N VAL A 22 -1.46 4.49 17.49
CA VAL A 22 -0.09 3.94 17.44
C VAL A 22 0.15 2.92 18.56
N ARG A 23 -0.41 3.13 19.76
CA ARG A 23 -0.26 2.20 20.90
C ARG A 23 -0.83 0.81 20.66
N GLU A 24 -1.76 0.65 19.71
CA GLU A 24 -2.24 -0.67 19.29
C GLU A 24 -1.15 -1.50 18.61
N HIS A 25 -0.13 -0.86 18.07
CA HIS A 25 0.93 -1.52 17.30
C HIS A 25 2.33 -1.36 17.91
N VAL A 26 2.59 -0.28 18.65
CA VAL A 26 3.92 0.10 19.13
C VAL A 26 3.90 0.40 20.63
N THR A 27 4.86 -0.18 21.36
CA THR A 27 5.10 0.22 22.76
C THR A 27 5.82 1.57 22.79
N LEU A 28 5.09 2.62 23.16
CA LEU A 28 5.60 3.98 23.25
C LEU A 28 6.11 4.34 24.66
N ARG A 29 7.22 5.07 24.73
CA ARG A 29 7.80 5.69 25.94
C ARG A 29 7.91 7.20 25.75
N THR A 30 7.85 7.96 26.84
CA THR A 30 8.02 9.41 26.80
C THR A 30 9.42 9.79 26.31
N ALA A 31 9.50 10.78 25.41
CA ALA A 31 10.74 11.27 24.80
C ALA A 31 11.00 12.77 25.05
N GLY A 32 10.23 13.38 25.95
CA GLY A 32 10.22 14.82 26.21
C GLY A 32 8.78 15.33 26.36
N VAL A 33 8.62 16.64 26.57
CA VAL A 33 7.29 17.26 26.68
C VAL A 33 6.54 17.11 25.35
N GLY A 34 5.39 16.41 25.38
CA GLY A 34 4.54 16.20 24.20
C GLY A 34 5.13 15.30 23.11
N ALA A 35 6.25 14.61 23.38
CA ALA A 35 6.93 13.72 22.45
C ALA A 35 7.00 12.29 23.01
N MET A 36 6.79 11.31 22.16
CA MET A 36 6.91 9.90 22.51
C MET A 36 7.72 9.15 21.47
N LYS A 37 8.38 8.06 21.88
CA LYS A 37 9.22 7.24 21.00
C LYS A 37 9.00 5.74 21.22
N GLY A 38 9.23 4.95 20.18
CA GLY A 38 9.16 3.49 20.19
C GLY A 38 10.00 2.87 19.08
N LEU A 39 9.98 1.54 19.00
CA LEU A 39 10.52 0.84 17.84
C LEU A 39 9.56 1.05 16.66
N CYS A 40 10.13 1.25 15.47
CA CYS A 40 9.37 1.45 14.27
C CYS A 40 8.59 0.19 13.88
N PRO A 41 7.29 0.30 13.57
CA PRO A 41 6.52 -0.85 13.10
C PRO A 41 6.69 -1.11 11.59
N PHE A 42 7.43 -0.26 10.88
CA PHE A 42 7.58 -0.30 9.41
C PHE A 42 8.93 -0.84 8.93
N HIS A 43 9.91 -1.00 9.82
CA HIS A 43 11.19 -1.63 9.53
C HIS A 43 11.77 -2.25 10.80
N ASP A 44 12.63 -3.25 10.64
CA ASP A 44 13.26 -3.93 11.77
C ASP A 44 14.42 -3.09 12.33
N GLU A 45 14.38 -2.81 13.63
CA GLU A 45 15.40 -2.03 14.33
C GLU A 45 15.53 -2.45 15.80
N LYS A 46 16.73 -2.25 16.37
CA LYS A 46 17.01 -2.54 17.79
C LYS A 46 16.96 -1.31 18.69
N THR A 47 17.04 -0.12 18.09
CA THR A 47 17.07 1.16 18.81
C THR A 47 15.86 2.00 18.40
N PRO A 48 15.08 2.56 19.35
CA PRO A 48 13.89 3.35 19.02
C PRO A 48 14.19 4.55 18.13
N SER A 49 13.73 4.53 16.87
CA SER A 49 13.80 5.68 15.95
C SER A 49 12.43 6.25 15.56
N PHE A 50 11.35 5.55 15.89
CA PHE A 50 9.98 6.02 15.65
C PHE A 50 9.53 6.98 16.72
N GLN A 51 9.07 8.17 16.32
CA GLN A 51 8.62 9.21 17.23
C GLN A 51 7.25 9.77 16.82
N ILE A 52 6.46 10.19 17.82
CA ILE A 52 5.20 10.89 17.63
C ILE A 52 5.15 12.19 18.43
N ARG A 53 4.46 13.18 17.89
CA ARG A 53 4.03 14.40 18.62
C ARG A 53 2.51 14.40 18.74
N THR A 54 2.02 14.09 19.92
CA THR A 54 0.59 13.85 20.17
C THR A 54 -0.28 15.07 19.86
N ALA A 55 0.17 16.25 20.31
CA ALA A 55 -0.50 17.53 20.06
C ALA A 55 -0.53 17.92 18.57
N LEU A 56 0.51 17.57 17.82
CA LEU A 56 0.60 17.83 16.37
C LEU A 56 -0.13 16.76 15.55
N GLY A 57 -0.44 15.60 16.14
CA GLY A 57 -1.05 14.49 15.41
C GLY A 57 -0.16 13.89 14.34
N SER A 58 1.16 14.01 14.49
CA SER A 58 2.15 13.59 13.49
C SER A 58 3.14 12.56 14.04
N TYR A 59 3.66 11.73 13.13
CA TYR A 59 4.72 10.77 13.40
C TYR A 59 5.84 10.88 12.37
N HIS A 60 7.03 10.47 12.77
CA HIS A 60 8.17 10.29 11.88
C HIS A 60 9.11 9.22 12.42
N CYS A 61 9.63 8.39 11.53
CA CYS A 61 10.66 7.41 11.83
C CYS A 61 12.02 7.90 11.34
N PHE A 62 12.95 8.15 12.25
CA PHE A 62 14.31 8.61 11.91
C PHE A 62 15.21 7.50 11.34
N GLY A 63 14.80 6.22 11.40
CA GLY A 63 15.52 5.11 10.79
C GLY A 63 15.16 4.89 9.32
N CYS A 64 13.87 4.80 9.00
CA CYS A 64 13.39 4.49 7.64
C CYS A 64 12.76 5.68 6.89
N GLY A 65 12.61 6.85 7.52
CA GLY A 65 12.08 8.08 6.90
C GLY A 65 10.56 8.13 6.73
N VAL A 66 9.83 7.07 7.08
CA VAL A 66 8.35 7.07 7.00
C VAL A 66 7.79 8.05 8.03
N GLY A 67 6.91 8.93 7.59
CA GLY A 67 6.25 9.92 8.44
C GLY A 67 4.90 10.34 7.87
N GLY A 68 4.05 10.92 8.71
CA GLY A 68 2.70 11.30 8.31
C GLY A 68 1.82 11.67 9.50
N ASP A 69 0.52 11.62 9.26
CA ASP A 69 -0.51 11.78 10.29
C ASP A 69 -1.13 10.43 10.71
N VAL A 70 -2.18 10.48 11.54
CA VAL A 70 -2.89 9.28 12.02
C VAL A 70 -3.53 8.45 10.89
N ILE A 71 -4.01 9.09 9.83
CA ILE A 71 -4.59 8.40 8.66
C ILE A 71 -3.45 7.76 7.87
N SER A 72 -2.37 8.48 7.61
CA SER A 72 -1.18 7.94 6.95
C SER A 72 -0.62 6.74 7.71
N PHE A 73 -0.59 6.80 9.05
CA PHE A 73 -0.13 5.68 9.88
C PHE A 73 -0.98 4.42 9.64
N LEU A 74 -2.31 4.55 9.63
CA LEU A 74 -3.22 3.42 9.38
C LEU A 74 -3.13 2.89 7.94
N MET A 75 -3.02 3.79 6.97
CA MET A 75 -2.78 3.39 5.58
C MET A 75 -1.51 2.56 5.46
N GLU A 76 -0.44 2.96 6.14
CA GLU A 76 0.85 2.27 6.10
C GLU A 76 0.88 0.96 6.88
N ILE A 77 0.30 0.92 8.08
CA ILE A 77 0.39 -0.25 8.98
C ILE A 77 -0.61 -1.34 8.63
N ASP A 78 -1.82 -0.95 8.20
CA ASP A 78 -2.90 -1.88 7.86
C ASP A 78 -3.06 -2.06 6.35
N HIS A 79 -2.22 -1.38 5.55
CA HIS A 79 -2.27 -1.37 4.09
C HIS A 79 -3.66 -0.95 3.57
N LEU A 80 -4.24 0.08 4.16
CA LEU A 80 -5.55 0.61 3.80
C LEU A 80 -5.44 1.70 2.72
N THR A 81 -6.48 1.85 1.91
CA THR A 81 -6.66 3.08 1.12
C THR A 81 -7.00 4.23 2.05
N PHE A 82 -6.89 5.45 1.55
CA PHE A 82 -7.31 6.64 2.29
C PHE A 82 -8.76 6.54 2.79
N THR A 83 -9.70 6.17 1.91
CA THR A 83 -11.11 6.01 2.25
C THR A 83 -11.31 4.96 3.34
N GLU A 84 -10.67 3.78 3.21
CA GLU A 84 -10.75 2.71 4.22
C GLU A 84 -10.15 3.14 5.57
N ALA A 85 -9.05 3.88 5.58
CA ALA A 85 -8.44 4.38 6.81
C ALA A 85 -9.33 5.42 7.51
N VAL A 86 -9.96 6.33 6.74
CA VAL A 86 -10.92 7.30 7.27
C VAL A 86 -12.17 6.60 7.79
N GLU A 87 -12.73 5.64 7.07
CA GLU A 87 -13.87 4.82 7.49
C GLU A 87 -13.57 4.08 8.80
N ARG A 88 -12.41 3.42 8.91
CA ARG A 88 -11.99 2.71 10.13
C ARG A 88 -11.87 3.64 11.34
N LEU A 89 -11.30 4.83 11.16
CA LEU A 89 -11.21 5.82 12.23
C LEU A 89 -12.58 6.38 12.61
N ALA A 90 -13.43 6.65 11.61
CA ALA A 90 -14.79 7.14 11.82
C ALA A 90 -15.62 6.14 12.63
N ASP A 91 -15.52 4.84 12.31
CA ASP A 91 -16.16 3.76 13.06
C ASP A 91 -15.73 3.74 14.52
N LYS A 92 -14.41 3.80 14.77
CA LYS A 92 -13.86 3.81 16.13
C LYS A 92 -14.29 5.03 16.94
N LEU A 93 -14.51 6.18 16.27
CA LEU A 93 -14.91 7.44 16.87
C LEU A 93 -16.44 7.65 16.90
N GLY A 94 -17.23 6.73 16.31
CA GLY A 94 -18.68 6.89 16.17
C GLY A 94 -19.10 8.07 15.28
N ILE A 95 -18.29 8.41 14.26
CA ILE A 95 -18.57 9.50 13.31
C ILE A 95 -19.25 8.94 12.07
N THR A 96 -20.45 9.44 11.74
CA THR A 96 -21.13 9.08 10.50
C THR A 96 -20.56 9.89 9.33
N LEU A 97 -19.96 9.21 8.36
CA LEU A 97 -19.40 9.84 7.15
C LEU A 97 -20.48 10.13 6.11
N ARG A 98 -20.38 11.31 5.47
CA ARG A 98 -21.15 11.71 4.29
C ARG A 98 -20.24 11.68 3.07
N TYR A 99 -20.83 11.29 1.94
CA TYR A 99 -20.13 11.21 0.66
C TYR A 99 -20.70 12.24 -0.31
N GLU A 100 -19.88 12.72 -1.23
CA GLU A 100 -20.32 13.57 -2.31
C GLU A 100 -21.11 12.75 -3.33
N GLU A 101 -22.33 13.20 -3.65
CA GLU A 101 -23.11 12.63 -4.75
C GLU A 101 -22.42 12.95 -6.07
N THR A 102 -21.76 11.95 -6.66
CA THR A 102 -21.33 12.07 -8.06
C THR A 102 -22.57 12.02 -8.93
N GLY A 103 -23.09 13.19 -9.30
CA GLY A 103 -24.08 13.31 -10.35
C GLY A 103 -23.50 12.82 -11.69
N ILE A 104 -24.05 11.72 -12.21
CA ILE A 104 -24.37 11.42 -13.61
C ILE A 104 -24.97 10.00 -13.59
N GLY A 105 -26.20 9.87 -14.10
CA GLY A 105 -26.97 8.63 -14.11
C GLY A 105 -26.23 7.45 -14.75
N GLY A 106 -26.25 6.32 -14.07
CA GLY A 106 -25.72 5.06 -14.59
C GLY A 106 -25.91 3.93 -13.59
N ARG A 107 -26.99 3.17 -13.76
CA ARG A 107 -27.17 1.85 -13.12
C ARG A 107 -25.96 0.99 -13.51
N GLY A 108 -24.96 0.86 -12.63
CA GLY A 108 -23.77 0.06 -12.94
C GLY A 108 -22.48 0.43 -12.23
N ARG A 109 -22.49 0.71 -10.92
CA ARG A 109 -21.31 0.54 -10.04
C ARG A 109 -21.81 0.51 -8.60
N GLY A 110 -21.52 -0.59 -7.91
CA GLY A 110 -22.18 -0.98 -6.66
C GLY A 110 -22.24 0.14 -5.62
N GLU A 111 -23.45 0.42 -5.15
CA GLU A 111 -23.72 1.22 -3.96
C GLU A 111 -22.89 0.66 -2.79
N GLN A 112 -21.94 1.47 -2.31
CA GLN A 112 -21.33 1.21 -1.01
C GLN A 112 -22.42 1.42 0.03
N ALA A 113 -22.68 0.39 0.84
CA ALA A 113 -23.65 0.45 1.92
C ALA A 113 -23.27 1.57 2.91
N PRO A 114 -24.24 2.33 3.47
CA PRO A 114 -23.98 3.28 4.55
C PRO A 114 -23.19 2.61 5.69
N VAL A 115 -22.27 3.36 6.32
CA VAL A 115 -21.30 2.86 7.31
C VAL A 115 -21.93 1.94 8.37
N GLY A 116 -23.06 2.34 8.99
CA GLY A 116 -23.75 1.50 9.98
C GLY A 116 -24.28 0.17 9.43
N GLN A 117 -24.66 0.11 8.15
CA GLN A 117 -25.06 -1.12 7.47
C GLN A 117 -23.86 -2.01 7.20
N ARG A 118 -22.72 -1.46 6.76
CA ARG A 118 -21.47 -2.22 6.54
C ARG A 118 -21.01 -2.94 7.82
N THR A 119 -20.94 -2.22 8.95
CA THR A 119 -20.57 -2.77 10.25
C THR A 119 -21.54 -3.89 10.68
N ARG A 120 -22.84 -3.69 10.44
CA ARG A 120 -23.85 -4.71 10.78
C ARG A 120 -23.70 -5.98 9.94
N LEU A 121 -23.38 -5.84 8.65
CA LEU A 121 -23.11 -6.99 7.78
C LEU A 121 -21.84 -7.74 8.18
N MET A 122 -20.77 -7.03 8.55
CA MET A 122 -19.53 -7.65 9.05
C MET A 122 -19.78 -8.44 10.34
N GLU A 123 -20.55 -7.88 11.28
CA GLU A 123 -20.91 -8.56 12.53
C GLU A 123 -21.76 -9.81 12.27
N ALA A 124 -22.69 -9.77 11.30
CA ALA A 124 -23.44 -10.96 10.88
C ALA A 124 -22.53 -12.07 10.33
N HIS A 125 -21.48 -11.70 9.58
CA HIS A 125 -20.50 -12.66 9.04
C HIS A 125 -19.59 -13.23 10.12
N ARG A 126 -19.17 -12.42 11.10
CA ARG A 126 -18.42 -12.88 12.28
C ARG A 126 -19.21 -13.92 13.07
N VAL A 127 -20.49 -13.65 13.35
CA VAL A 127 -21.38 -14.61 14.03
C VAL A 127 -21.62 -15.86 13.18
N ALA A 128 -21.77 -15.72 11.86
CA ALA A 128 -21.92 -16.85 10.95
C ALA A 128 -20.66 -17.75 10.91
N GLU A 129 -19.47 -17.15 10.93
CA GLU A 129 -18.20 -17.88 11.00
C GLU A 129 -18.11 -18.73 12.27
N GLU A 130 -18.41 -18.15 13.44
CA GLU A 130 -18.45 -18.88 14.71
C GLU A 130 -19.44 -20.04 14.66
N PHE A 131 -20.65 -19.78 14.14
CA PHE A 131 -21.69 -20.79 13.97
C PHE A 131 -21.22 -21.97 13.09
N TYR A 132 -20.63 -21.69 11.92
CA TYR A 132 -20.17 -22.73 11.02
C TYR A 132 -18.97 -23.49 11.60
N HIS A 133 -18.06 -22.81 12.28
CA HIS A 133 -16.92 -23.45 12.93
C HIS A 133 -17.38 -24.38 14.05
N GLU A 134 -18.30 -23.92 14.90
CA GLU A 134 -18.90 -24.75 15.94
C GLU A 134 -19.64 -25.96 15.35
N ALA A 135 -20.38 -25.77 14.25
CA ALA A 135 -21.05 -26.87 13.55
C ALA A 135 -20.05 -27.90 13.01
N LEU A 136 -18.89 -27.50 12.48
CA LEU A 136 -17.84 -28.43 12.06
C LEU A 136 -17.31 -29.26 13.24
N LEU A 137 -17.10 -28.64 14.39
CA LEU A 137 -16.49 -29.30 15.54
C LEU A 137 -17.46 -30.20 16.31
N ARG A 138 -18.66 -29.69 16.61
CA ARG A 138 -19.56 -30.27 17.61
C ARG A 138 -20.73 -31.05 17.02
N SER A 139 -21.14 -30.77 15.78
CA SER A 139 -22.30 -31.45 15.20
C SER A 139 -21.94 -32.86 14.69
N GLY A 140 -22.94 -33.75 14.71
CA GLY A 140 -22.86 -35.07 14.09
C GLY A 140 -22.69 -34.98 12.57
N GLU A 141 -23.40 -34.05 11.92
CA GLU A 141 -23.29 -33.81 10.47
C GLU A 141 -21.89 -33.33 10.05
N GLY A 142 -21.23 -32.53 10.90
CA GLY A 142 -19.88 -32.02 10.67
C GLY A 142 -18.82 -33.12 10.51
N ARG A 143 -19.12 -34.37 10.86
CA ARG A 143 -18.22 -35.53 10.65
C ARG A 143 -17.72 -35.61 9.22
N LYS A 144 -18.59 -35.45 8.21
CA LYS A 144 -18.18 -35.55 6.80
C LYS A 144 -17.20 -34.44 6.41
N GLY A 145 -17.38 -33.24 6.96
CA GLY A 145 -16.42 -32.15 6.78
C GLY A 145 -15.08 -32.43 7.43
N ARG A 146 -15.07 -32.98 8.65
CA ARG A 146 -13.83 -33.39 9.35
C ARG A 146 -13.10 -34.52 8.64
N ASP A 147 -13.82 -35.49 8.08
CA ASP A 147 -13.23 -36.59 7.31
C ASP A 147 -12.64 -36.05 5.99
N PHE A 148 -13.35 -35.17 5.28
CA PHE A 148 -12.79 -34.47 4.11
C PHE A 148 -11.48 -33.72 4.42
N LEU A 149 -11.42 -32.99 5.55
CA LEU A 149 -10.20 -32.29 5.96
C LEU A 149 -9.07 -33.26 6.29
N ARG A 150 -9.38 -34.39 6.95
CA ARG A 150 -8.40 -35.44 7.24
C ARG A 150 -7.85 -36.06 5.97
N ASP A 151 -8.71 -36.34 4.99
CA ASP A 151 -8.31 -36.86 3.67
C ASP A 151 -7.42 -35.86 2.92
N LYS A 152 -7.59 -34.55 3.19
CA LYS A 152 -6.73 -33.48 2.69
C LYS A 152 -5.50 -33.20 3.57
N GLY A 153 -5.22 -34.05 4.56
CA GLY A 153 -4.04 -33.96 5.42
C GLY A 153 -4.13 -32.89 6.52
N PHE A 154 -5.32 -32.38 6.84
CA PHE A 154 -5.53 -31.36 7.86
C PHE A 154 -6.09 -31.91 9.18
N THR A 155 -5.58 -31.41 10.30
CA THR A 155 -6.02 -31.77 11.65
C THR A 155 -7.12 -30.82 12.13
N GLY A 156 -7.71 -31.14 13.29
CA GLY A 156 -8.66 -30.22 13.95
C GLY A 156 -8.00 -28.90 14.37
N GLU A 157 -6.72 -28.91 14.72
CA GLU A 157 -5.96 -27.69 15.03
C GLU A 157 -5.79 -26.81 13.79
N HIS A 158 -5.48 -27.42 12.62
CA HIS A 158 -5.44 -26.68 11.37
C HIS A 158 -6.82 -26.08 11.04
N ALA A 159 -7.89 -26.85 11.20
CA ALA A 159 -9.25 -26.34 11.00
C ALA A 159 -9.58 -25.15 11.91
N ALA A 160 -9.12 -25.17 13.17
CA ALA A 160 -9.27 -24.06 14.10
C ALA A 160 -8.45 -22.82 13.70
N ARG A 161 -7.18 -23.00 13.30
CA ARG A 161 -6.31 -21.89 12.84
C ARG A 161 -6.93 -21.09 11.70
N PHE A 162 -7.57 -21.77 10.75
CA PHE A 162 -8.21 -21.15 9.58
C PHE A 162 -9.73 -20.95 9.73
N MET A 163 -10.27 -21.19 10.93
CA MET A 163 -11.72 -21.08 11.24
C MET A 163 -12.61 -21.81 10.21
N VAL A 164 -12.16 -22.98 9.75
CA VAL A 164 -12.90 -23.80 8.78
C VAL A 164 -14.22 -24.24 9.42
N GLY A 165 -15.31 -24.14 8.67
CA GLY A 165 -16.66 -24.43 9.14
C GLY A 165 -17.39 -25.49 8.34
N TYR A 166 -18.59 -25.84 8.79
CA TYR A 166 -19.51 -26.74 8.09
C TYR A 166 -20.92 -26.14 8.09
N ALA A 167 -21.54 -26.06 6.92
CA ALA A 167 -22.92 -25.64 6.78
C ALA A 167 -23.87 -26.83 6.98
N PRO A 168 -24.78 -26.80 7.96
CA PRO A 168 -25.78 -27.86 8.15
C PRO A 168 -26.66 -28.09 6.91
N ARG A 169 -27.20 -29.30 6.76
CA ARG A 169 -28.05 -29.66 5.61
C ARG A 169 -29.50 -29.18 5.73
N GLU A 170 -29.96 -28.88 6.94
CA GLU A 170 -31.33 -28.45 7.24
C GLU A 170 -31.77 -27.20 6.44
N GLY A 171 -30.81 -26.35 6.06
CA GLY A 171 -31.03 -25.25 5.10
C GLY A 171 -31.74 -24.02 5.65
N THR A 172 -31.99 -23.94 6.96
CA THR A 172 -32.50 -22.74 7.66
C THR A 172 -31.83 -22.50 9.03
N ALA A 173 -30.78 -23.27 9.33
CA ALA A 173 -30.14 -23.28 10.64
C ALA A 173 -29.38 -21.97 10.90
N LEU A 174 -28.63 -21.46 9.91
CA LEU A 174 -27.94 -20.18 10.04
C LEU A 174 -28.94 -19.03 10.12
N VAL A 175 -29.95 -19.00 9.25
CA VAL A 175 -31.00 -17.97 9.27
C VAL A 175 -31.66 -17.88 10.65
N SER A 176 -32.02 -19.02 11.22
CA SER A 176 -32.64 -19.09 12.56
C SER A 176 -31.68 -18.58 13.64
N HIS A 177 -30.41 -18.99 13.57
CA HIS A 177 -29.37 -18.54 14.49
C HIS A 177 -29.18 -17.01 14.45
N LEU A 178 -29.02 -16.43 13.27
CA LEU A 178 -28.81 -14.99 13.11
C LEU A 178 -30.04 -14.16 13.49
N ARG A 179 -31.26 -14.64 13.17
CA ARG A 179 -32.49 -13.98 13.64
C ARG A 179 -32.58 -13.94 15.16
N SER A 180 -32.18 -15.02 15.84
CA SER A 180 -32.15 -15.04 17.31
C SER A 180 -31.15 -14.04 17.92
N ARG A 181 -30.18 -13.58 17.12
CA ARG A 181 -29.18 -12.55 17.47
C ARG A 181 -29.59 -11.14 16.99
N GLY A 182 -30.81 -10.98 16.51
CA GLY A 182 -31.37 -9.67 16.13
C GLY A 182 -30.91 -9.14 14.77
N PHE A 183 -30.49 -10.01 13.84
CA PHE A 183 -30.26 -9.62 12.45
C PHE A 183 -31.56 -9.68 11.63
N THR A 184 -31.78 -8.68 10.79
CA THR A 184 -32.99 -8.56 9.97
C THR A 184 -32.90 -9.43 8.71
N GLU A 185 -34.05 -9.77 8.12
CA GLU A 185 -34.08 -10.56 6.88
C GLU A 185 -33.36 -9.85 5.73
N GLU A 186 -33.51 -8.53 5.65
CA GLU A 186 -32.85 -7.67 4.69
C GLU A 186 -31.32 -7.74 4.84
N GLU A 187 -30.79 -7.69 6.07
CA GLU A 187 -29.36 -7.82 6.34
C GLU A 187 -28.82 -9.19 5.89
N LEU A 188 -29.54 -10.28 6.18
CA LEU A 188 -29.09 -11.63 5.81
C LEU A 188 -29.04 -11.84 4.29
N VAL A 189 -30.01 -11.29 3.57
CA VAL A 189 -30.06 -11.38 2.10
C VAL A 189 -29.02 -10.44 1.47
N LEU A 190 -28.91 -9.20 1.95
CA LEU A 190 -27.95 -8.22 1.43
C LEU A 190 -26.50 -8.65 1.67
N GLY A 191 -26.24 -9.27 2.83
CA GLY A 191 -24.96 -9.87 3.18
C GLY A 191 -24.68 -11.19 2.47
N GLY A 192 -25.61 -11.73 1.67
CA GLY A 192 -25.40 -12.98 0.94
C GLY A 192 -25.35 -14.24 1.81
N LEU A 193 -25.80 -14.16 3.06
CA LEU A 193 -25.87 -15.30 3.99
C LEU A 193 -27.15 -16.14 3.80
N ALA A 194 -28.20 -15.54 3.23
CA ALA A 194 -29.48 -16.19 2.96
C ALA A 194 -30.01 -15.89 1.56
N ASN A 195 -30.77 -16.83 1.00
CA ASN A 195 -31.55 -16.67 -0.22
C ASN A 195 -33.04 -16.53 0.12
N ARG A 196 -33.78 -15.74 -0.66
CA ARG A 196 -35.25 -15.73 -0.59
C ARG A 196 -35.82 -16.95 -1.30
N ARG A 197 -36.69 -17.70 -0.63
CA ARG A 197 -37.38 -18.87 -1.20
C ARG A 197 -38.87 -18.82 -0.83
N GLY A 198 -39.70 -18.44 -1.80
CA GLY A 198 -41.13 -18.22 -1.56
C GLY A 198 -41.36 -17.09 -0.55
N ARG A 199 -42.08 -17.39 0.54
CA ARG A 199 -42.33 -16.45 1.65
C ARG A 199 -41.28 -16.51 2.78
N GLY A 200 -40.27 -17.36 2.68
CA GLY A 200 -39.24 -17.55 3.71
C GLY A 200 -37.82 -17.32 3.21
N LEU A 201 -36.87 -17.45 4.13
CA LEU A 201 -35.44 -17.48 3.83
C LEU A 201 -34.90 -18.90 3.93
N SER A 202 -33.86 -19.17 3.15
CA SER A 202 -33.05 -20.39 3.26
C SER A 202 -31.57 -20.04 3.29
N ASP A 203 -30.78 -20.82 4.01
CA ASP A 203 -29.33 -20.65 4.11
C ASP A 203 -28.68 -20.69 2.72
N ARG A 204 -27.73 -19.79 2.47
CA ARG A 204 -26.98 -19.73 1.21
C ARG A 204 -26.13 -20.99 0.96
N PHE A 205 -25.55 -21.51 2.02
CA PHE A 205 -24.67 -22.67 2.03
C PHE A 205 -25.34 -23.81 2.81
N GLN A 206 -25.28 -25.03 2.27
CA GLN A 206 -25.96 -26.20 2.85
C GLN A 206 -25.13 -27.45 2.56
N GLY A 207 -24.80 -28.24 3.58
CA GLY A 207 -24.05 -29.51 3.44
C GLY A 207 -22.63 -29.37 2.89
N ARG A 208 -21.93 -28.29 3.21
CA ARG A 208 -20.61 -27.95 2.62
C ARG A 208 -19.58 -27.64 3.70
N VAL A 209 -18.28 -27.85 3.39
CA VAL A 209 -17.17 -27.28 4.19
C VAL A 209 -16.97 -25.83 3.77
N LEU A 210 -16.78 -24.93 4.72
CA LEU A 210 -16.65 -23.49 4.47
C LEU A 210 -15.29 -22.98 4.93
N TRP A 211 -14.74 -22.06 4.15
CA TRP A 211 -13.62 -21.22 4.53
C TRP A 211 -14.10 -19.78 4.64
N PRO A 212 -13.89 -19.10 5.78
CA PRO A 212 -14.18 -17.67 5.90
C PRO A 212 -13.21 -16.89 5.01
N ILE A 213 -13.77 -16.01 4.18
CA ILE A 213 -13.01 -15.08 3.35
C ILE A 213 -12.97 -13.74 4.08
N ARG A 214 -11.77 -13.30 4.41
CA ARG A 214 -11.53 -12.10 5.21
C ARG A 214 -11.03 -10.94 4.35
N ALA A 215 -11.40 -9.73 4.75
CA ALA A 215 -10.78 -8.51 4.25
C ALA A 215 -9.33 -8.42 4.77
N ILE A 216 -8.52 -7.52 4.20
CA ILE A 216 -7.14 -7.29 4.65
C ILE A 216 -7.04 -6.87 6.13
N THR A 217 -8.13 -6.34 6.70
CA THR A 217 -8.27 -5.99 8.12
C THR A 217 -8.43 -7.20 9.02
N GLY A 218 -8.81 -8.36 8.48
CA GLY A 218 -9.11 -9.59 9.21
C GLY A 218 -10.61 -9.85 9.41
N ASP A 219 -11.48 -8.92 9.04
CA ASP A 219 -12.93 -9.06 9.16
C ASP A 219 -13.49 -10.05 8.13
N THR A 220 -14.33 -10.98 8.56
CA THR A 220 -14.99 -11.93 7.66
C THR A 220 -16.03 -11.20 6.81
N VAL A 221 -15.86 -11.25 5.49
CA VAL A 221 -16.72 -10.56 4.51
C VAL A 221 -17.49 -11.53 3.63
N GLY A 222 -17.13 -12.80 3.64
CA GLY A 222 -17.82 -13.84 2.89
C GLY A 222 -17.28 -15.22 3.23
N PHE A 223 -17.71 -16.21 2.46
CA PHE A 223 -17.32 -17.60 2.58
C PHE A 223 -17.13 -18.26 1.22
N GLY A 224 -16.18 -19.18 1.15
CA GLY A 224 -16.05 -20.17 0.08
C GLY A 224 -16.46 -21.55 0.58
N ALA A 225 -17.24 -22.30 -0.20
CA ALA A 225 -17.90 -23.51 0.25
C ALA A 225 -17.68 -24.70 -0.71
N ARG A 226 -17.05 -25.78 -0.21
CA ARG A 226 -16.77 -27.02 -0.96
C ARG A 226 -17.90 -28.03 -0.82
N ARG A 227 -18.37 -28.54 -1.97
CA ARG A 227 -19.34 -29.65 -2.05
C ARG A 227 -18.80 -30.91 -1.39
N LEU A 228 -19.65 -31.59 -0.60
CA LEU A 228 -19.36 -32.88 0.04
C LEU A 228 -20.28 -34.02 -0.39
N TYR A 229 -21.47 -33.71 -0.90
CA TYR A 229 -22.50 -34.72 -1.17
C TYR A 229 -22.93 -34.72 -2.63
N ASP A 230 -23.25 -35.91 -3.15
CA ASP A 230 -23.69 -36.08 -4.53
C ASP A 230 -25.11 -35.55 -4.77
N ASP A 231 -25.94 -35.54 -3.73
CA ASP A 231 -27.31 -35.00 -3.73
C ASP A 231 -27.38 -33.50 -3.37
N ASP A 232 -26.26 -32.77 -3.47
CA ASP A 232 -26.22 -31.32 -3.26
C ASP A 232 -27.07 -30.59 -4.30
N TRP A 233 -27.75 -29.52 -3.87
CA TRP A 233 -28.63 -28.71 -4.73
C TRP A 233 -27.88 -28.01 -5.86
N SER A 234 -26.58 -27.76 -5.70
CA SER A 234 -25.72 -27.15 -6.72
C SER A 234 -24.65 -28.14 -7.19
N PRO A 235 -24.49 -28.33 -8.52
CA PRO A 235 -23.46 -29.22 -9.04
C PRO A 235 -22.04 -28.65 -8.87
N ALA A 236 -21.88 -27.36 -8.56
CA ALA A 236 -20.59 -26.69 -8.48
C ALA A 236 -19.69 -27.25 -7.37
N LYS A 237 -18.44 -27.59 -7.71
CA LYS A 237 -17.40 -28.07 -6.78
C LYS A 237 -17.20 -27.08 -5.64
N TYR A 238 -17.09 -25.79 -5.97
CA TYR A 238 -17.00 -24.69 -5.02
C TYR A 238 -18.09 -23.65 -5.28
N LEU A 239 -18.57 -23.04 -4.19
CA LEU A 239 -19.54 -21.94 -4.20
C LEU A 239 -19.01 -20.83 -3.31
N ASN A 240 -18.93 -19.61 -3.82
CA ASN A 240 -18.56 -18.45 -3.00
C ASN A 240 -19.78 -17.60 -2.70
N THR A 241 -19.65 -16.75 -1.69
CA THR A 241 -20.61 -15.67 -1.42
C THR A 241 -20.81 -14.85 -2.69
N SER A 242 -22.07 -14.49 -2.96
CA SER A 242 -22.39 -13.64 -4.10
C SER A 242 -21.84 -12.23 -3.87
N GLU A 243 -21.82 -11.38 -4.90
CA GLU A 243 -21.43 -9.97 -4.74
C GLU A 243 -22.30 -9.26 -3.69
N THR A 244 -21.68 -8.62 -2.70
CA THR A 244 -22.38 -7.85 -1.64
C THR A 244 -21.74 -6.46 -1.49
N PRO A 245 -22.25 -5.60 -0.59
CA PRO A 245 -21.57 -4.35 -0.24
C PRO A 245 -20.22 -4.54 0.48
N ILE A 246 -19.98 -5.70 1.10
CA ILE A 246 -18.75 -6.00 1.85
C ILE A 246 -17.84 -7.02 1.16
N TYR A 247 -18.36 -7.76 0.17
CA TYR A 247 -17.64 -8.78 -0.58
C TYR A 247 -17.64 -8.46 -2.08
N LYS A 248 -16.44 -8.24 -2.61
CA LYS A 248 -16.15 -8.11 -4.04
C LYS A 248 -15.13 -9.15 -4.44
N LYS A 249 -15.51 -10.09 -5.31
CA LYS A 249 -14.66 -11.23 -5.68
C LYS A 249 -13.33 -10.82 -6.32
N THR A 250 -13.29 -9.68 -7.01
CA THR A 250 -12.07 -9.12 -7.61
C THR A 250 -11.21 -8.32 -6.63
N GLY A 251 -11.74 -7.99 -5.45
CA GLY A 251 -11.09 -7.17 -4.43
C GLY A 251 -10.64 -7.95 -3.20
N VAL A 252 -10.69 -9.29 -3.22
CA VAL A 252 -10.33 -10.14 -2.08
C VAL A 252 -9.46 -11.31 -2.52
N LEU A 253 -8.46 -11.61 -1.69
CA LEU A 253 -7.60 -12.78 -1.81
C LEU A 253 -7.69 -13.55 -0.50
N TYR A 254 -8.01 -14.84 -0.57
CA TYR A 254 -8.06 -15.69 0.61
C TYR A 254 -6.65 -15.85 1.20
N GLY A 255 -6.54 -15.76 2.53
CA GLY A 255 -5.29 -15.82 3.27
C GLY A 255 -4.51 -14.51 3.33
N LEU A 256 -4.97 -13.44 2.66
CA LEU A 256 -4.25 -12.17 2.64
C LEU A 256 -4.16 -11.50 4.02
N ASP A 257 -5.18 -11.67 4.85
CA ASP A 257 -5.21 -11.21 6.24
C ASP A 257 -4.06 -11.79 7.07
N LEU A 258 -3.72 -13.06 6.83
CA LEU A 258 -2.57 -13.75 7.43
C LEU A 258 -1.26 -13.37 6.73
N ALA A 259 -1.29 -13.30 5.39
CA ALA A 259 -0.09 -13.17 4.57
C ALA A 259 0.44 -11.73 4.43
N LYS A 260 -0.34 -10.69 4.74
CA LYS A 260 0.06 -9.29 4.48
C LYS A 260 1.40 -8.89 5.11
N LYS A 261 1.65 -9.33 6.35
CA LYS A 261 2.91 -9.02 7.06
C LYS A 261 4.11 -9.81 6.50
N PRO A 262 4.02 -11.14 6.31
CA PRO A 262 5.04 -11.90 5.57
C PRO A 262 5.32 -11.31 4.18
N ILE A 263 4.28 -10.99 3.40
CA ILE A 263 4.43 -10.43 2.04
C ILE A 263 5.19 -9.10 2.09
N ALA A 264 4.84 -8.20 3.00
CA ALA A 264 5.52 -6.92 3.15
C ALA A 264 7.00 -7.08 3.56
N THR A 265 7.29 -8.07 4.40
CA THR A 265 8.64 -8.30 4.97
C THR A 265 9.54 -9.02 3.97
N GLU A 266 9.09 -10.14 3.43
CA GLU A 266 9.82 -10.99 2.48
C GLU A 266 9.81 -10.43 1.06
N ARG A 267 8.96 -9.43 0.81
CA ARG A 267 8.70 -8.85 -0.52
C ARG A 267 8.37 -9.93 -1.55
N THR A 268 7.68 -10.97 -1.11
CA THR A 268 7.29 -12.12 -1.92
C THR A 268 5.82 -12.43 -1.67
N ALA A 269 5.05 -12.66 -2.73
CA ALA A 269 3.68 -13.17 -2.64
C ALA A 269 3.57 -14.47 -3.44
N VAL A 270 2.95 -15.51 -2.87
CA VAL A 270 2.74 -16.78 -3.56
C VAL A 270 1.26 -16.92 -3.89
N VAL A 271 0.89 -16.91 -5.17
CA VAL A 271 -0.48 -17.06 -5.64
C VAL A 271 -0.73 -18.52 -5.97
N VAL A 272 -1.62 -19.15 -5.21
CA VAL A 272 -2.04 -20.56 -5.37
C VAL A 272 -3.50 -20.65 -5.83
N GLU A 273 -3.97 -21.84 -6.19
CA GLU A 273 -5.29 -22.02 -6.82
C GLU A 273 -6.47 -21.92 -5.85
N GLY A 274 -6.36 -22.55 -4.68
CA GLY A 274 -7.50 -22.78 -3.81
C GLY A 274 -7.23 -22.65 -2.32
N TYR A 275 -8.31 -22.75 -1.55
CA TYR A 275 -8.31 -22.59 -0.09
C TYR A 275 -7.42 -23.62 0.63
N THR A 276 -7.44 -24.87 0.17
CA THR A 276 -6.60 -25.95 0.72
C THR A 276 -5.13 -25.72 0.46
N ASP A 277 -4.79 -25.09 -0.65
CA ASP A 277 -3.40 -24.90 -1.09
C ASP A 277 -2.77 -23.78 -0.29
N VAL A 278 -3.55 -22.72 0.01
CA VAL A 278 -3.15 -21.68 0.98
C VAL A 278 -2.93 -22.30 2.35
N MET A 279 -3.84 -23.16 2.84
CA MET A 279 -3.64 -23.83 4.13
C MET A 279 -2.37 -24.68 4.14
N ALA A 280 -2.16 -25.50 3.12
CA ALA A 280 -0.98 -26.34 2.97
C ALA A 280 0.31 -25.51 2.91
N ALA A 281 0.32 -24.43 2.13
CA ALA A 281 1.45 -23.52 2.01
C ALA A 281 1.80 -22.83 3.34
N HIS A 282 0.81 -22.26 4.03
CA HIS A 282 1.02 -21.62 5.34
C HIS A 282 1.53 -22.60 6.39
N LEU A 283 0.97 -23.81 6.45
CA LEU A 283 1.44 -24.87 7.35
C LEU A 283 2.85 -25.37 6.98
N SER A 284 3.27 -25.15 5.73
CA SER A 284 4.60 -25.44 5.23
C SER A 284 5.60 -24.30 5.47
N GLY A 285 5.20 -23.21 6.14
CA GLY A 285 6.05 -22.03 6.36
C GLY A 285 6.12 -21.08 5.15
N VAL A 286 5.33 -21.31 4.10
CA VAL A 286 5.12 -20.38 3.00
C VAL A 286 3.94 -19.46 3.36
N GLU A 287 4.16 -18.61 4.37
CA GLU A 287 3.11 -17.75 4.94
C GLU A 287 2.71 -16.58 4.03
N THR A 288 3.41 -16.41 2.91
CA THR A 288 3.12 -15.44 1.85
C THR A 288 2.07 -15.92 0.85
N ALA A 289 1.51 -17.11 1.05
CA ALA A 289 0.55 -17.72 0.13
C ALA A 289 -0.86 -17.12 0.22
N VAL A 290 -1.47 -16.87 -0.94
CA VAL A 290 -2.82 -16.34 -1.13
C VAL A 290 -3.52 -16.99 -2.32
N ALA A 291 -4.84 -17.02 -2.33
CA ALA A 291 -5.61 -17.57 -3.46
C ALA A 291 -6.75 -16.65 -3.91
N THR A 292 -7.13 -16.73 -5.17
CA THR A 292 -8.33 -16.04 -5.66
C THR A 292 -9.59 -16.78 -5.20
N CYS A 293 -10.65 -16.03 -4.92
CA CYS A 293 -11.90 -16.62 -4.46
C CYS A 293 -12.75 -17.05 -5.67
N GLY A 294 -12.32 -18.07 -6.40
CA GLY A 294 -13.06 -18.70 -7.52
C GLY A 294 -13.14 -17.86 -8.80
N THR A 295 -12.24 -16.89 -8.97
CA THR A 295 -12.12 -16.02 -10.17
C THR A 295 -10.69 -16.12 -10.73
N ALA A 296 -10.50 -15.77 -12.00
CA ALA A 296 -9.16 -15.55 -12.51
C ALA A 296 -8.46 -14.42 -11.74
N PHE A 297 -7.16 -14.57 -11.55
CA PHE A 297 -6.30 -13.50 -11.05
C PHE A 297 -6.29 -12.33 -12.05
N GLY A 298 -6.26 -11.08 -11.57
CA GLY A 298 -6.48 -9.90 -12.42
C GLY A 298 -5.97 -8.60 -11.80
N SER A 299 -6.19 -7.49 -12.49
CA SER A 299 -5.60 -6.16 -12.20
C SER A 299 -5.89 -5.64 -10.79
N ASP A 300 -7.08 -5.89 -10.26
CA ASP A 300 -7.46 -5.44 -8.91
C ASP A 300 -6.62 -6.18 -7.84
N HIS A 301 -6.40 -7.48 -8.01
CA HIS A 301 -5.53 -8.27 -7.14
C HIS A 301 -4.06 -7.82 -7.24
N ILE A 302 -3.58 -7.53 -8.47
CA ILE A 302 -2.24 -6.98 -8.69
C ILE A 302 -2.07 -5.68 -7.91
N SER A 303 -3.06 -4.78 -7.97
CA SER A 303 -3.03 -3.50 -7.28
C SER A 303 -2.96 -3.67 -5.76
N ILE A 304 -3.71 -4.63 -5.20
CA ILE A 304 -3.67 -4.97 -3.77
C ILE A 304 -2.27 -5.47 -3.37
N LEU A 305 -1.72 -6.44 -4.10
CA LEU A 305 -0.41 -7.01 -3.77
C LEU A 305 0.72 -5.98 -3.92
N ARG A 306 0.70 -5.15 -4.96
CA ARG A 306 1.69 -4.07 -5.15
C ARG A 306 1.76 -3.10 -3.98
N ARG A 307 0.61 -2.72 -3.44
CA ARG A 307 0.52 -1.84 -2.27
C ARG A 307 1.22 -2.45 -1.05
N ILE A 308 1.11 -3.77 -0.87
CA ILE A 308 1.73 -4.49 0.25
C ILE A 308 3.22 -4.70 0.01
N LEU A 309 3.61 -5.04 -1.22
CA LEU A 309 5.00 -5.29 -1.62
C LEU A 309 5.88 -4.03 -1.59
N ARG A 310 5.31 -2.82 -1.57
CA ARG A 310 6.02 -1.53 -1.57
C ARG A 310 7.08 -1.48 -2.68
N ASP A 311 6.62 -1.53 -3.92
CA ASP A 311 7.43 -1.57 -5.16
C ASP A 311 8.07 -0.21 -5.51
N GLU A 312 8.86 0.33 -4.57
CA GLU A 312 9.59 1.60 -4.72
C GLU A 312 11.01 1.39 -5.27
N ALA A 313 11.51 2.37 -6.03
CA ALA A 313 12.87 2.36 -6.55
C ALA A 313 13.91 2.36 -5.43
N GLY A 314 14.91 1.46 -5.50
CA GLY A 314 16.02 1.37 -4.54
C GLY A 314 15.90 0.26 -3.49
N ARG A 315 14.81 -0.53 -3.48
CA ARG A 315 14.67 -1.73 -2.64
C ARG A 315 14.94 -3.01 -3.45
N ALA A 316 15.17 -4.12 -2.74
CA ALA A 316 15.27 -5.45 -3.35
C ALA A 316 14.01 -5.75 -4.20
N PRO A 317 14.15 -6.42 -5.36
CA PRO A 317 13.04 -6.67 -6.26
C PRO A 317 11.96 -7.51 -5.58
N ALA A 318 10.71 -7.05 -5.67
CA ALA A 318 9.58 -7.84 -5.22
C ALA A 318 9.39 -9.06 -6.12
N LYS A 319 8.87 -10.16 -5.55
CA LYS A 319 8.59 -11.40 -6.27
C LYS A 319 7.12 -11.77 -6.13
N VAL A 320 6.51 -12.21 -7.21
CA VAL A 320 5.18 -12.79 -7.20
C VAL A 320 5.27 -14.15 -7.87
N ILE A 321 5.09 -15.20 -7.10
CA ILE A 321 5.25 -16.57 -7.56
C ILE A 321 3.85 -17.13 -7.76
N PHE A 322 3.53 -17.53 -8.98
CA PHE A 322 2.31 -18.26 -9.28
C PHE A 322 2.58 -19.76 -9.24
N THR A 323 1.79 -20.50 -8.46
CA THR A 323 1.75 -21.96 -8.50
C THR A 323 0.44 -22.39 -9.13
N PHE A 324 0.51 -23.21 -10.18
CA PHE A 324 -0.67 -23.78 -10.83
C PHE A 324 -0.55 -25.29 -10.87
N ASP A 325 -1.68 -25.96 -10.93
CA ASP A 325 -1.77 -27.34 -11.40
C ASP A 325 -1.13 -27.32 -12.80
N GLY A 326 -0.18 -28.20 -13.09
CA GLY A 326 0.67 -28.13 -14.30
C GLY A 326 -0.06 -28.29 -15.65
N ASP A 327 -1.37 -28.07 -15.69
CA ASP A 327 -2.26 -28.21 -16.82
C ASP A 327 -2.26 -27.00 -17.77
N ALA A 328 -2.93 -27.18 -18.91
CA ALA A 328 -3.04 -26.15 -19.95
C ALA A 328 -3.83 -24.90 -19.49
N ALA A 329 -4.66 -25.01 -18.45
CA ALA A 329 -5.45 -23.89 -17.92
C ALA A 329 -4.58 -22.99 -17.04
N GLY A 330 -3.75 -23.57 -16.17
CA GLY A 330 -2.75 -22.88 -15.35
C GLY A 330 -1.74 -22.12 -16.21
N GLN A 331 -1.22 -22.77 -17.25
CA GLN A 331 -0.33 -22.15 -18.24
C GLN A 331 -0.98 -20.94 -18.93
N LYS A 332 -2.25 -21.06 -19.32
CA LYS A 332 -3.01 -19.99 -19.96
C LYS A 332 -3.29 -18.83 -19.01
N ALA A 333 -3.51 -19.10 -17.72
CA ALA A 333 -3.68 -18.08 -16.69
C ALA A 333 -2.39 -17.29 -16.45
N ALA A 334 -1.24 -17.99 -16.37
CA ALA A 334 0.08 -17.39 -16.28
C ALA A 334 0.37 -16.46 -17.47
N MET A 335 0.10 -16.93 -18.69
CA MET A 335 0.30 -16.14 -19.91
C MET A 335 -0.63 -14.93 -19.99
N LYS A 336 -1.87 -15.06 -19.53
CA LYS A 336 -2.81 -13.92 -19.45
C LYS A 336 -2.37 -12.87 -18.42
N ALA A 337 -1.76 -13.27 -17.32
CA ALA A 337 -1.19 -12.34 -16.33
C ALA A 337 0.01 -11.57 -16.91
N PHE A 338 0.83 -12.22 -17.74
CA PHE A 338 1.95 -11.59 -18.47
C PHE A 338 1.49 -10.45 -19.40
N GLU A 339 0.37 -10.63 -20.10
CA GLU A 339 -0.16 -9.65 -21.06
C GLU A 339 -0.71 -8.36 -20.42
N GLN A 340 -1.09 -8.39 -19.13
CA GLN A 340 -1.82 -7.30 -18.49
C GLN A 340 -0.92 -6.20 -17.91
N ASP A 341 0.29 -6.52 -17.45
CA ASP A 341 1.20 -5.54 -16.84
C ASP A 341 2.67 -5.99 -16.89
N GLN A 342 3.50 -5.26 -17.63
CA GLN A 342 4.88 -5.65 -17.90
C GLN A 342 5.85 -5.35 -16.75
N ARG A 343 5.57 -4.35 -15.90
CA ARG A 343 6.36 -4.12 -14.68
C ARG A 343 6.12 -5.26 -13.69
N TRP A 344 4.86 -5.72 -13.62
CA TRP A 344 4.51 -6.92 -12.87
C TRP A 344 5.13 -8.18 -13.46
N ALA A 345 5.17 -8.31 -14.79
CA ALA A 345 5.77 -9.47 -15.47
C ALA A 345 7.25 -9.68 -15.12
N ALA A 346 8.05 -8.61 -14.98
CA ALA A 346 9.45 -8.69 -14.58
C ALA A 346 9.65 -9.17 -13.13
N GLN A 347 8.62 -9.03 -12.30
CA GLN A 347 8.58 -9.48 -10.91
C GLN A 347 7.80 -10.79 -10.74
N SER A 348 7.26 -11.34 -11.83
CA SER A 348 6.43 -12.54 -11.83
C SER A 348 7.24 -13.78 -12.12
N TYR A 349 6.97 -14.82 -11.34
CA TYR A 349 7.60 -16.12 -11.41
C TYR A 349 6.53 -17.20 -11.44
N VAL A 350 6.88 -18.38 -11.94
CA VAL A 350 6.02 -19.55 -12.02
C VAL A 350 6.75 -20.73 -11.39
N ALA A 351 6.06 -21.42 -10.49
CA ALA A 351 6.48 -22.66 -9.88
C ALA A 351 5.47 -23.75 -10.23
N VAL A 352 5.92 -24.81 -10.90
CA VAL A 352 5.09 -25.96 -11.29
C VAL A 352 5.77 -27.22 -10.78
N ALA A 353 5.04 -28.07 -10.06
CA ALA A 353 5.57 -29.35 -9.61
C ALA A 353 5.77 -30.29 -10.82
N ALA A 354 6.77 -31.16 -10.76
CA ALA A 354 7.14 -32.03 -11.88
C ALA A 354 5.98 -32.90 -12.41
N ASP A 355 5.13 -33.39 -11.49
CA ASP A 355 3.97 -34.22 -11.81
C ASP A 355 2.65 -33.42 -11.91
N GLY A 356 2.75 -32.08 -11.97
CA GLY A 356 1.60 -31.18 -12.02
C GLY A 356 0.80 -31.08 -10.73
N GLN A 357 1.35 -31.56 -9.60
CA GLN A 357 0.75 -31.52 -8.28
C GLN A 357 0.61 -30.10 -7.73
N ASP A 358 -0.51 -29.84 -7.06
CA ASP A 358 -0.76 -28.60 -6.33
C ASP A 358 -0.06 -28.62 -4.94
N PRO A 359 0.04 -27.47 -4.23
CA PRO A 359 0.62 -27.44 -2.89
C PRO A 359 -0.07 -28.37 -1.88
N ASN A 360 -1.38 -28.62 -2.00
CA ASN A 360 -2.10 -29.53 -1.12
C ASN A 360 -1.80 -31.00 -1.45
N ASP A 361 -1.62 -31.36 -2.72
CA ASP A 361 -1.23 -32.69 -3.17
C ASP A 361 0.19 -33.02 -2.72
N LEU A 362 1.13 -32.07 -2.83
CA LEU A 362 2.50 -32.22 -2.27
C LEU A 362 2.47 -32.40 -0.74
N TRP A 363 1.61 -31.64 -0.07
CA TRP A 363 1.38 -31.75 1.36
C TRP A 363 0.84 -33.12 1.78
N ILE A 364 -0.03 -33.73 0.97
CA ILE A 364 -0.63 -35.06 1.25
C ILE A 364 0.31 -36.21 0.87
N ALA A 365 1.04 -36.07 -0.23
CA ALA A 365 1.90 -37.13 -0.78
C ALA A 365 3.03 -37.53 0.18
N THR A 366 3.45 -36.61 1.05
CA THR A 366 4.57 -36.81 1.97
C THR A 366 4.06 -37.37 3.31
N LYS A 367 4.39 -38.63 3.62
CA LYS A 367 3.94 -39.28 4.86
C LYS A 367 4.92 -39.02 6.00
N ASP A 368 4.67 -37.95 6.74
CA ASP A 368 5.31 -37.70 8.03
C ASP A 368 4.25 -37.43 9.10
N GLU A 369 4.44 -38.00 10.30
CA GLU A 369 3.61 -37.80 11.48
C GLU A 369 3.91 -36.45 12.16
N GLN A 370 5.10 -35.87 11.93
CA GLN A 370 5.57 -34.62 12.54
C GLN A 370 5.38 -33.40 11.61
N GLY A 371 5.09 -33.62 10.33
CA GLY A 371 4.73 -32.58 9.35
C GLY A 371 5.91 -31.77 8.80
N GLU A 372 7.13 -31.96 9.29
CA GLU A 372 8.32 -31.21 8.89
C GLU A 372 8.76 -31.57 7.46
N GLU A 373 8.61 -32.85 7.10
CA GLU A 373 8.89 -33.34 5.75
C GLU A 373 7.81 -32.91 4.74
N ARG A 374 6.52 -32.87 5.16
CA ARG A 374 5.40 -32.39 4.32
C ARG A 374 5.63 -30.98 3.80
N GLY A 375 6.07 -30.10 4.70
CA GLY A 375 6.30 -28.72 4.36
C GLY A 375 7.50 -28.51 3.42
N ARG A 376 8.44 -29.45 3.38
CA ARG A 376 9.65 -29.32 2.57
C ARG A 376 9.33 -29.31 1.08
N ALA A 377 8.52 -30.24 0.60
CA ALA A 377 8.15 -30.33 -0.82
C ALA A 377 7.46 -29.05 -1.31
N VAL A 378 6.57 -28.48 -0.50
CA VAL A 378 5.90 -27.20 -0.83
C VAL A 378 6.89 -26.04 -0.86
N ARG A 379 7.82 -25.96 0.11
CA ARG A 379 8.88 -24.94 0.12
C ARG A 379 9.82 -25.08 -1.09
N GLU A 380 10.19 -26.30 -1.46
CA GLU A 380 11.03 -26.59 -2.61
C GLU A 380 10.35 -26.22 -3.93
N LEU A 381 9.05 -26.49 -4.07
CA LEU A 381 8.25 -26.03 -5.21
C LEU A 381 8.36 -24.50 -5.37
N VAL A 382 8.11 -23.75 -4.30
CA VAL A 382 8.21 -22.28 -4.33
C VAL A 382 9.64 -21.82 -4.60
N ALA A 383 10.64 -22.50 -4.04
CA ALA A 383 12.06 -22.18 -4.28
C ALA A 383 12.49 -22.46 -5.73
N SER A 384 11.84 -23.40 -6.42
CA SER A 384 12.10 -23.70 -7.84
C SER A 384 11.42 -22.74 -8.83
N ALA A 385 10.81 -21.65 -8.34
CA ALA A 385 10.11 -20.71 -9.18
C ALA A 385 11.04 -20.10 -10.24
N THR A 386 10.60 -20.17 -11.50
CA THR A 386 11.31 -19.64 -12.67
C THR A 386 10.64 -18.34 -13.13
N PRO A 387 11.36 -17.39 -13.75
CA PRO A 387 10.74 -16.18 -14.27
C PRO A 387 9.60 -16.49 -15.26
N LEU A 388 8.50 -15.75 -15.17
CA LEU A 388 7.30 -15.99 -15.99
C LEU A 388 7.60 -15.92 -17.49
N PHE A 389 8.51 -15.03 -17.92
CA PHE A 389 8.92 -14.95 -19.32
C PHE A 389 9.67 -16.21 -19.78
N GLU A 390 10.53 -16.77 -18.93
CA GLU A 390 11.27 -18.00 -19.24
C GLU A 390 10.30 -19.15 -19.41
N PHE A 391 9.34 -19.29 -18.49
CA PHE A 391 8.28 -20.27 -18.59
C PHE A 391 7.49 -20.11 -19.90
N ALA A 392 7.02 -18.90 -20.21
CA ALA A 392 6.28 -18.59 -21.43
C ALA A 392 7.04 -18.98 -22.71
N VAL A 393 8.34 -18.66 -22.77
CA VAL A 393 9.20 -19.01 -23.90
C VAL A 393 9.38 -20.53 -23.99
N ARG A 394 9.73 -21.21 -22.91
CA ARG A 394 9.94 -22.67 -22.90
C ARG A 394 8.68 -23.42 -23.32
N THR A 395 7.51 -23.03 -22.82
CA THR A 395 6.21 -23.59 -23.23
C THR A 395 5.94 -23.35 -24.71
N THR A 396 6.30 -22.18 -25.25
CA THR A 396 6.14 -21.86 -26.67
C THR A 396 7.10 -22.66 -27.55
N LEU A 397 8.30 -22.98 -27.06
CA LEU A 397 9.30 -23.78 -27.78
C LEU A 397 8.98 -25.27 -27.79
N ALA A 398 8.30 -25.79 -26.75
CA ALA A 398 8.08 -27.23 -26.54
C ALA A 398 7.48 -28.01 -27.74
N PRO A 399 6.56 -27.45 -28.55
CA PRO A 399 6.01 -28.16 -29.71
C PRO A 399 6.96 -28.27 -30.91
N TYR A 400 8.09 -27.56 -30.93
CA TYR A 400 9.00 -27.49 -32.07
C TYR A 400 10.23 -28.40 -31.88
N ASP A 401 10.61 -29.12 -32.93
CA ASP A 401 11.90 -29.82 -32.98
C ASP A 401 13.03 -28.83 -33.33
N LEU A 402 13.76 -28.39 -32.32
CA LEU A 402 14.86 -27.44 -32.48
C LEU A 402 16.08 -28.01 -33.21
N SER A 403 16.12 -29.32 -33.48
CA SER A 403 17.16 -29.91 -34.33
C SER A 403 16.96 -29.60 -35.82
N GLU A 404 15.71 -29.38 -36.25
CA GLU A 404 15.34 -29.06 -37.63
C GLU A 404 15.40 -27.55 -37.91
N ALA A 405 16.13 -27.16 -38.97
CA ALA A 405 16.30 -25.74 -39.32
C ALA A 405 14.98 -25.02 -39.62
N ALA A 406 14.04 -25.69 -40.31
CA ALA A 406 12.74 -25.10 -40.63
C ALA A 406 11.91 -24.85 -39.37
N GLN A 407 11.94 -25.77 -38.40
CA GLN A 407 11.21 -25.65 -37.15
C GLN A 407 11.87 -24.63 -36.20
N ARG A 408 13.21 -24.50 -36.18
CA ARG A 408 13.90 -23.39 -35.49
C ARG A 408 13.43 -22.01 -35.96
N VAL A 409 13.26 -21.83 -37.27
CA VAL A 409 12.74 -20.56 -37.82
C VAL A 409 11.29 -20.31 -37.40
N GLN A 410 10.46 -21.35 -37.35
CA GLN A 410 9.07 -21.22 -36.88
C GLN A 410 9.02 -20.89 -35.38
N ALA A 411 9.82 -21.60 -34.57
CA ALA A 411 9.98 -21.35 -33.14
C ALA A 411 10.43 -19.91 -32.88
N MET A 412 11.40 -19.40 -33.65
CA MET A 412 11.90 -18.02 -33.55
C MET A 412 10.79 -17.00 -33.76
N ARG A 413 9.97 -17.21 -34.80
CA ARG A 413 8.81 -16.35 -35.09
C ARG A 413 7.72 -16.44 -34.02
N ALA A 414 7.60 -17.58 -33.35
CA ALA A 414 6.62 -17.80 -32.29
C ALA A 414 7.02 -17.12 -30.97
N VAL A 415 8.31 -17.14 -30.61
CA VAL A 415 8.81 -16.52 -29.37
C VAL A 415 9.11 -15.03 -29.51
N ALA A 416 9.41 -14.54 -30.72
CA ALA A 416 9.73 -13.13 -30.95
C ALA A 416 8.65 -12.14 -30.42
N PRO A 417 7.33 -12.39 -30.56
CA PRO A 417 6.30 -11.55 -29.95
C PRO A 417 6.33 -11.51 -28.42
N ILE A 418 6.73 -12.60 -27.75
CA ILE A 418 6.85 -12.66 -26.27
C ILE A 418 8.02 -11.79 -25.83
N LEU A 419 9.18 -11.95 -26.48
CA LEU A 419 10.38 -11.16 -26.20
C LEU A 419 10.20 -9.66 -26.54
N ALA A 420 9.43 -9.37 -27.60
CA ALA A 420 9.11 -8.00 -28.00
C ALA A 420 8.33 -7.23 -26.92
N GLN A 421 7.59 -7.93 -26.04
CA GLN A 421 6.86 -7.32 -24.93
C GLN A 421 7.76 -6.87 -23.77
N ILE A 422 9.01 -7.33 -23.67
CA ILE A 422 9.92 -6.92 -22.59
C ILE A 422 10.36 -5.47 -22.83
N ARG A 423 9.76 -4.47 -22.16
CA ARG A 423 10.09 -3.04 -22.37
C ARG A 423 11.45 -2.61 -21.82
N ASP A 424 11.95 -3.30 -20.81
CA ASP A 424 13.27 -3.02 -20.22
C ASP A 424 14.37 -3.21 -21.28
N ARG A 425 15.05 -2.11 -21.59
CA ARG A 425 16.07 -2.07 -22.65
C ARG A 425 17.38 -2.75 -22.26
N THR A 426 17.59 -2.97 -20.97
CA THR A 426 18.78 -3.62 -20.41
C THR A 426 18.54 -5.12 -20.24
N LEU A 427 17.35 -5.52 -19.78
CA LEU A 427 17.00 -6.93 -19.61
C LEU A 427 16.79 -7.64 -20.94
N ARG A 428 16.20 -6.98 -21.93
CA ARG A 428 15.81 -7.62 -23.20
C ARG A 428 16.99 -8.25 -23.95
N PRO A 429 18.15 -7.60 -24.15
CA PRO A 429 19.29 -8.22 -24.81
C PRO A 429 19.80 -9.49 -24.10
N GLU A 430 19.81 -9.50 -22.77
CA GLU A 430 20.20 -10.68 -21.98
C GLU A 430 19.22 -11.84 -22.18
N VAL A 431 17.91 -11.57 -22.11
CA VAL A 431 16.90 -12.60 -22.37
C VAL A 431 16.97 -13.11 -23.80
N VAL A 432 17.19 -12.23 -24.79
CA VAL A 432 17.40 -12.65 -26.19
C VAL A 432 18.61 -13.57 -26.31
N ARG A 433 19.71 -13.28 -25.62
CA ARG A 433 20.90 -14.13 -25.59
C ARG A 433 20.60 -15.51 -25.01
N ASP A 434 19.91 -15.58 -23.88
CA ASP A 434 19.55 -16.85 -23.23
C ASP A 434 18.65 -17.72 -24.12
N VAL A 435 17.58 -17.12 -24.67
CA VAL A 435 16.64 -17.82 -25.56
C VAL A 435 17.33 -18.29 -26.84
N SER A 436 18.25 -17.49 -27.39
CA SER A 436 19.06 -17.89 -28.53
C SER A 436 19.91 -19.13 -28.21
N GLY A 437 20.47 -19.18 -27.01
CA GLY A 437 21.18 -20.35 -26.49
C GLY A 437 20.29 -21.60 -26.40
N TRP A 438 19.05 -21.47 -25.91
CA TRP A 438 18.09 -22.59 -25.84
C TRP A 438 17.72 -23.14 -27.22
N MET A 439 17.65 -22.26 -28.22
CA MET A 439 17.28 -22.60 -29.59
C MET A 439 18.47 -23.01 -30.47
N GLY A 440 19.70 -22.75 -30.03
CA GLY A 440 20.91 -22.93 -30.85
C GLY A 440 20.95 -22.01 -32.07
N VAL A 441 20.42 -20.78 -31.95
CA VAL A 441 20.43 -19.77 -33.03
C VAL A 441 21.34 -18.62 -32.68
N ASP A 442 21.73 -17.84 -33.70
CA ASP A 442 22.51 -16.63 -33.50
C ASP A 442 21.67 -15.54 -32.80
N PRO A 443 22.17 -14.92 -31.71
CA PRO A 443 21.48 -13.85 -31.01
C PRO A 443 21.07 -12.65 -31.88
N ASP A 444 21.88 -12.29 -32.87
CA ASP A 444 21.59 -11.16 -33.76
C ASP A 444 20.42 -11.47 -34.70
N VAL A 445 20.28 -12.74 -35.08
CA VAL A 445 19.16 -13.22 -35.90
C VAL A 445 17.86 -13.19 -35.10
N LEU A 446 17.87 -13.67 -33.85
CA LEU A 446 16.69 -13.58 -32.98
C LEU A 446 16.35 -12.12 -32.67
N ALA A 447 17.35 -11.27 -32.38
CA ALA A 447 17.15 -9.84 -32.12
C ALA A 447 16.46 -9.14 -33.30
N THR A 448 16.82 -9.50 -34.54
CA THR A 448 16.19 -8.98 -35.75
C THR A 448 14.72 -9.36 -35.84
N GLU A 449 14.36 -10.62 -35.56
CA GLU A 449 12.96 -11.07 -35.55
C GLU A 449 12.15 -10.42 -34.41
N VAL A 450 12.75 -10.20 -33.25
CA VAL A 450 12.13 -9.44 -32.13
C VAL A 450 11.84 -8.00 -32.57
N HIS A 451 12.79 -7.33 -33.22
CA HIS A 451 12.59 -5.97 -33.72
C HIS A 451 11.51 -5.90 -34.81
N ARG A 452 11.45 -6.92 -35.68
CA ARG A 452 10.40 -7.08 -36.68
C ARG A 452 9.02 -7.28 -36.04
N ALA A 453 8.93 -8.05 -34.96
CA ALA A 453 7.70 -8.27 -34.21
C ALA A 453 7.19 -6.98 -33.54
N GLN A 454 8.08 -6.10 -33.08
CA GLN A 454 7.71 -4.78 -32.54
C GLN A 454 7.11 -3.84 -33.59
N SER A 455 7.55 -3.96 -34.84
CA SER A 455 7.13 -3.09 -35.94
C SER A 455 5.85 -3.53 -36.64
N ARG A 456 5.31 -4.72 -36.31
CA ARG A 456 4.04 -5.21 -36.87
C ARG A 456 2.86 -4.73 -36.02
N PRO A 457 1.84 -4.08 -36.61
CA PRO A 457 0.60 -3.82 -35.89
C PRO A 457 -0.05 -5.14 -35.48
N ALA A 458 -0.45 -5.27 -34.21
CA ALA A 458 -1.09 -6.47 -33.69
C ALA A 458 -2.39 -6.78 -34.46
N PRO A 459 -2.71 -8.05 -34.76
CA PRO A 459 -4.01 -8.42 -35.30
C PRO A 459 -5.09 -8.08 -34.26
N THR A 460 -6.05 -7.26 -34.68
CA THR A 460 -7.18 -6.80 -33.86
C THR A 460 -8.13 -7.95 -33.53
N ALA A 461 -8.18 -8.37 -32.25
CA ALA A 461 -9.33 -9.08 -31.71
C ALA A 461 -10.50 -8.09 -31.49
N PRO A 462 -11.77 -8.51 -31.65
CA PRO A 462 -12.92 -7.62 -31.49
C PRO A 462 -13.06 -7.18 -30.02
N ARG A 463 -12.69 -5.93 -29.74
CA ARG A 463 -12.80 -5.30 -28.43
C ARG A 463 -14.22 -4.76 -28.26
N ALA A 464 -14.89 -5.16 -27.17
CA ALA A 464 -16.06 -4.44 -26.66
C ALA A 464 -15.69 -2.96 -26.40
N PRO A 465 -16.64 -2.01 -26.49
CA PRO A 465 -16.33 -0.59 -26.38
C PRO A 465 -15.83 -0.28 -24.95
N ALA A 466 -14.51 -0.12 -24.83
CA ALA A 466 -13.87 0.41 -23.64
C ALA A 466 -13.93 1.94 -23.74
N ALA A 467 -14.51 2.57 -22.73
CA ALA A 467 -14.46 4.01 -22.53
C ALA A 467 -13.01 4.49 -22.51
N ASP A 468 -12.78 5.64 -23.14
CA ASP A 468 -11.49 6.32 -23.22
C ASP A 468 -10.92 6.55 -21.82
N ALA A 469 -9.93 5.74 -21.45
CA ALA A 469 -8.98 6.06 -20.41
C ALA A 469 -7.75 6.65 -21.10
N ALA A 470 -7.69 7.98 -21.14
CA ALA A 470 -6.50 8.71 -21.51
C ALA A 470 -5.33 8.22 -20.65
N ALA A 471 -4.32 7.64 -21.29
CA ALA A 471 -3.01 7.44 -20.70
C ALA A 471 -2.42 8.83 -20.44
N GLN A 472 -2.55 9.30 -19.21
CA GLN A 472 -1.73 10.41 -18.72
C GLN A 472 -0.39 9.80 -18.33
N ASP A 473 0.63 10.07 -19.14
CA ASP A 473 2.00 10.10 -18.65
C ASP A 473 2.00 10.97 -17.38
N ALA A 474 2.22 10.35 -16.23
CA ALA A 474 2.40 11.10 -15.00
C ALA A 474 3.65 11.97 -15.21
N PRO A 475 3.55 13.31 -15.13
CA PRO A 475 4.71 14.17 -15.26
C PRO A 475 5.71 13.80 -14.15
N GLU A 476 6.97 13.63 -14.53
CA GLU A 476 8.09 13.52 -13.61
C GLU A 476 8.03 14.74 -12.68
N GLN A 477 7.67 14.51 -11.41
CA GLN A 477 7.47 15.61 -10.46
C GLN A 477 8.80 16.36 -10.32
N PRO A 478 8.80 17.70 -10.40
CA PRO A 478 10.01 18.49 -10.17
C PRO A 478 10.54 18.18 -8.76
N SER A 479 11.73 17.58 -8.68
CA SER A 479 12.39 17.31 -7.40
C SER A 479 13.05 18.59 -6.89
N LEU A 480 12.64 19.05 -5.70
CA LEU A 480 13.29 20.16 -5.01
C LEU A 480 14.57 19.64 -4.32
N PRO A 481 15.70 20.36 -4.41
CA PRO A 481 16.94 19.96 -3.73
C PRO A 481 16.77 19.88 -2.21
N GLN A 482 17.33 18.81 -1.61
CA GLN A 482 17.38 18.64 -0.15
C GLN A 482 18.30 19.69 0.50
N PRO A 483 18.00 20.15 1.74
CA PRO A 483 18.88 21.07 2.47
C PRO A 483 20.27 20.47 2.75
N ASP A 484 21.33 21.27 2.57
CA ASP A 484 22.71 20.88 2.91
C ASP A 484 22.99 21.17 4.40
N LEU A 485 22.96 20.13 5.22
CA LEU A 485 23.20 20.22 6.67
C LEU A 485 24.66 20.49 7.04
N ARG A 486 25.57 20.62 6.07
CA ARG A 486 26.95 21.09 6.30
C ARG A 486 27.07 22.61 6.22
N ASP A 487 26.07 23.29 5.64
CA ASP A 487 26.00 24.75 5.61
C ASP A 487 25.39 25.26 6.93
N PRO A 488 26.15 25.99 7.77
CA PRO A 488 25.65 26.52 9.04
C PRO A 488 24.43 27.44 8.90
N VAL A 489 24.25 28.09 7.74
CA VAL A 489 23.06 28.90 7.46
C VAL A 489 21.84 28.00 7.29
N GLN A 490 21.94 26.96 6.47
CA GLN A 490 20.82 26.03 6.24
C GLN A 490 20.49 25.21 7.49
N VAL A 491 21.46 24.97 8.38
CA VAL A 491 21.19 24.43 9.72
C VAL A 491 20.38 25.41 10.57
N ALA A 492 20.71 26.70 10.56
CA ALA A 492 19.91 27.71 11.26
C ALA A 492 18.50 27.86 10.65
N GLU A 493 18.37 27.86 9.32
CA GLU A 493 17.07 27.84 8.63
C GLU A 493 16.23 26.64 9.04
N ARG A 494 16.83 25.45 9.06
CA ARG A 494 16.15 24.22 9.47
C ARG A 494 15.58 24.35 10.87
N HIS A 495 16.37 24.81 11.82
CA HIS A 495 15.92 24.99 13.20
C HIS A 495 14.87 26.10 13.32
N LEU A 496 14.96 27.18 12.54
CA LEU A 496 13.94 28.23 12.52
C LEU A 496 12.59 27.71 12.00
N VAL A 497 12.60 26.97 10.88
CA VAL A 497 11.40 26.31 10.34
C VAL A 497 10.85 25.29 11.34
N GLN A 498 11.71 24.55 12.01
CA GLN A 498 11.32 23.60 13.06
C GLN A 498 10.62 24.31 14.24
N VAL A 499 11.17 25.43 14.72
CA VAL A 499 10.53 26.25 15.77
C VAL A 499 9.18 26.77 15.26
N ALA A 500 9.11 27.28 14.03
CA ALA A 500 7.86 27.80 13.47
C ALA A 500 6.76 26.73 13.31
N LEU A 501 7.13 25.47 13.02
CA LEU A 501 6.17 24.35 12.98
C LEU A 501 5.68 23.95 14.38
N GLN A 502 6.60 23.84 15.34
CA GLN A 502 6.30 23.25 16.65
C GLN A 502 5.82 24.27 17.69
N TYR A 503 6.35 25.49 17.64
CA TYR A 503 6.14 26.57 18.61
C TYR A 503 6.03 27.94 17.88
N PRO A 504 5.06 28.13 16.98
CA PRO A 504 4.95 29.36 16.17
C PRO A 504 4.86 30.62 17.02
N LEU A 505 4.24 30.55 18.20
CA LEU A 505 4.11 31.68 19.15
C LEU A 505 5.41 32.06 19.86
N ALA A 506 6.48 31.27 19.71
CA ALA A 506 7.80 31.65 20.20
C ALA A 506 8.50 32.65 19.28
N ILE A 507 7.99 32.82 18.04
CA ILE A 507 8.51 33.80 17.07
C ILE A 507 7.63 35.05 17.15
N VAL A 508 8.27 36.21 17.19
CA VAL A 508 7.57 37.50 17.13
C VAL A 508 6.97 37.68 15.73
N ALA A 509 5.73 38.15 15.63
CA ALA A 509 5.00 38.22 14.36
C ALA A 509 5.72 39.11 13.33
N GLU A 510 6.24 40.24 13.80
CA GLU A 510 7.03 41.19 13.00
C GLU A 510 8.27 40.53 12.37
N ASP A 511 8.97 39.66 13.12
CA ASP A 511 10.15 38.96 12.61
C ASP A 511 9.80 37.96 11.49
N MET A 512 8.65 37.30 11.58
CA MET A 512 8.17 36.40 10.51
C MET A 512 7.72 37.18 9.26
N ASP A 513 7.16 38.39 9.44
CA ASP A 513 6.73 39.23 8.34
C ASP A 513 7.89 39.92 7.61
N GLU A 514 8.90 40.38 8.36
CA GLU A 514 10.11 40.98 7.82
C GLU A 514 11.02 39.94 7.12
N LEU A 515 11.03 38.70 7.59
CA LEU A 515 11.81 37.62 6.97
C LEU A 515 11.06 37.01 5.78
N GLY A 516 11.25 37.58 4.59
CA GLY A 516 10.69 37.03 3.35
C GLY A 516 11.21 35.61 3.02
N PRO A 517 10.43 34.77 2.29
CA PRO A 517 10.86 33.42 1.91
C PRO A 517 12.20 33.39 1.16
N GLU A 518 12.50 34.41 0.38
CA GLU A 518 13.75 34.55 -0.37
C GLU A 518 15.00 34.64 0.53
N ALA A 519 14.84 34.98 1.81
CA ALA A 519 15.94 34.97 2.78
C ALA A 519 16.42 33.55 3.12
N LEU A 520 15.61 32.52 2.87
CA LEU A 520 15.98 31.12 3.08
C LEU A 520 16.65 30.58 1.81
N ARG A 521 17.87 30.08 1.96
CA ARG A 521 18.72 29.54 0.90
C ARG A 521 18.26 28.17 0.45
N ALA A 522 17.84 27.30 1.38
CA ALA A 522 17.37 25.97 1.02
C ALA A 522 15.97 26.04 0.37
N PRO A 523 15.78 25.53 -0.86
CA PRO A 523 14.49 25.59 -1.56
C PRO A 523 13.34 24.95 -0.78
N MET A 524 13.61 23.83 -0.08
CA MET A 524 12.59 23.18 0.73
C MET A 524 12.22 23.99 1.97
N HIS A 525 13.19 24.61 2.67
CA HIS A 525 12.88 25.48 3.81
C HIS A 525 12.08 26.71 3.38
N ARG A 526 12.46 27.31 2.24
CA ARG A 526 11.72 28.41 1.62
C ARG A 526 10.27 28.05 1.34
N ALA A 527 10.02 26.88 0.75
CA ALA A 527 8.67 26.42 0.45
C ALA A 527 7.82 26.27 1.72
N ILE A 528 8.41 25.74 2.81
CA ILE A 528 7.72 25.63 4.11
C ILE A 528 7.44 27.02 4.69
N TRP A 529 8.42 27.91 4.69
CA TRP A 529 8.27 29.27 5.22
C TRP A 529 7.20 30.06 4.46
N HIS A 530 7.19 29.96 3.13
CA HIS A 530 6.15 30.56 2.30
C HIS A 530 4.76 30.04 2.69
N ALA A 531 4.60 28.71 2.84
CA ALA A 531 3.32 28.11 3.24
C ALA A 531 2.86 28.57 4.63
N MET A 532 3.77 28.77 5.59
CA MET A 532 3.45 29.32 6.91
C MET A 532 2.91 30.75 6.82
N ARG A 533 3.52 31.60 6.00
CA ARG A 533 3.05 32.97 5.79
C ARG A 533 1.67 33.01 5.14
N GLU A 534 1.45 32.20 4.10
CA GLU A 534 0.13 32.05 3.45
C GLU A 534 -0.93 31.50 4.41
N ALA A 535 -0.54 30.69 5.40
CA ALA A 535 -1.42 30.21 6.45
C ALA A 535 -1.76 31.27 7.53
N GLY A 536 -1.23 32.50 7.38
CA GLY A 536 -1.47 33.65 8.27
C GLY A 536 -0.32 33.92 9.27
N GLY A 537 0.82 33.25 9.12
CA GLY A 537 1.99 33.43 9.99
C GLY A 537 1.70 33.14 11.47
N VAL A 538 2.40 33.84 12.37
CA VAL A 538 2.26 33.68 13.83
C VAL A 538 0.81 33.95 14.29
N GLN A 539 0.14 34.96 13.72
CA GLN A 539 -1.25 35.29 14.06
C GLN A 539 -2.23 34.22 13.59
N GLY A 540 -2.02 33.68 12.38
CA GLY A 540 -2.78 32.55 11.85
C GLY A 540 -2.61 31.29 12.70
N ALA A 541 -1.42 31.07 13.26
CA ALA A 541 -1.15 29.98 14.18
C ALA A 541 -1.83 30.16 15.55
N ALA A 542 -1.88 31.39 16.08
CA ALA A 542 -2.50 31.68 17.39
C ALA A 542 -3.98 31.28 17.48
N GLY A 543 -4.70 31.34 16.36
CA GLY A 543 -6.11 30.95 16.27
C GLY A 543 -6.35 29.46 16.00
N ARG A 544 -5.30 28.63 15.91
CA ARG A 544 -5.38 27.22 15.49
C ARG A 544 -4.87 26.30 16.59
N SER A 545 -5.37 25.06 16.57
CA SER A 545 -4.69 23.97 17.28
C SER A 545 -3.35 23.69 16.60
N ALA A 546 -2.38 23.16 17.35
CA ALA A 546 -1.06 22.84 16.82
C ALA A 546 -1.12 21.85 15.63
N ARG A 547 -2.07 20.90 15.66
CA ARG A 547 -2.39 20.01 14.53
C ARG A 547 -2.92 20.78 13.32
N SER A 548 -3.93 21.64 13.51
CA SER A 548 -4.51 22.43 12.42
C SER A 548 -3.52 23.41 11.79
N TRP A 549 -2.54 23.88 12.57
CA TRP A 549 -1.43 24.67 12.07
C TRP A 549 -0.56 23.89 11.09
N VAL A 550 -0.06 22.71 11.50
CA VAL A 550 0.77 21.87 10.61
C VAL A 550 0.01 21.44 9.36
N GLU A 551 -1.29 21.15 9.45
CA GLU A 551 -2.14 20.86 8.29
C GLU A 551 -2.26 22.03 7.32
N ALA A 552 -2.44 23.25 7.83
CA ALA A 552 -2.49 24.45 7.00
C ALA A 552 -1.16 24.67 6.26
N VAL A 553 -0.03 24.45 6.94
CA VAL A 553 1.30 24.52 6.32
C VAL A 553 1.44 23.42 5.26
N LEU A 554 1.08 22.17 5.56
CA LEU A 554 1.13 21.06 4.60
C LEU A 554 0.32 21.35 3.34
N ALA A 555 -0.89 21.89 3.49
CA ALA A 555 -1.76 22.27 2.37
C ALA A 555 -1.13 23.35 1.47
N GLY A 556 -0.31 24.24 2.03
CA GLY A 556 0.44 25.25 1.29
C GLY A 556 1.80 24.79 0.75
N THR A 557 2.28 23.59 1.13
CA THR A 557 3.57 23.05 0.67
C THR A 557 3.43 22.06 -0.49
N PRO A 558 4.37 22.05 -1.46
CA PRO A 558 4.40 21.05 -2.52
C PRO A 558 4.56 19.61 -1.97
N PRO A 559 3.96 18.58 -2.60
CA PRO A 559 4.05 17.20 -2.13
C PRO A 559 5.47 16.67 -1.87
N PRO A 560 6.50 17.00 -2.69
CA PRO A 560 7.88 16.58 -2.41
C PRO A 560 8.47 17.10 -1.09
N VAL A 561 7.86 18.12 -0.48
CA VAL A 561 8.32 18.76 0.77
C VAL A 561 7.63 18.17 2.01
N HIS A 562 6.51 17.46 1.85
CA HIS A 562 5.74 16.90 2.96
C HIS A 562 6.55 16.00 3.91
N PRO A 563 7.45 15.11 3.43
CA PRO A 563 8.29 14.31 4.33
C PRO A 563 9.14 15.17 5.28
N LEU A 564 9.71 16.28 4.79
CA LEU A 564 10.50 17.20 5.60
C LEU A 564 9.61 17.94 6.62
N VAL A 565 8.39 18.32 6.26
CA VAL A 565 7.44 18.93 7.21
C VAL A 565 7.11 17.95 8.34
N HIS A 566 6.84 16.69 8.03
CA HIS A 566 6.57 15.66 9.04
C HIS A 566 7.79 15.40 9.94
N GLU A 567 8.98 15.30 9.36
CA GLU A 567 10.23 15.18 10.10
C GLU A 567 10.41 16.36 11.07
N LEU A 568 10.36 17.59 10.57
CA LEU A 568 10.59 18.81 11.36
C LEU A 568 9.50 19.05 12.39
N SER A 569 8.27 18.57 12.15
CA SER A 569 7.19 18.65 13.16
C SER A 569 7.51 17.78 14.37
N VAL A 570 8.26 16.69 14.21
CA VAL A 570 8.51 15.71 15.27
C VAL A 570 9.90 15.83 15.89
N ALA A 571 10.90 16.25 15.10
CA ALA A 571 12.30 16.32 15.50
C ALA A 571 12.52 17.09 16.82
N ALA A 572 13.52 16.65 17.59
CA ALA A 572 13.94 17.37 18.78
C ALA A 572 14.62 18.69 18.41
N LEU A 573 14.33 19.76 19.13
CA LEU A 573 15.05 21.02 18.97
C LEU A 573 16.48 20.87 19.52
N PRO A 574 17.48 21.54 18.93
CA PRO A 574 18.86 21.53 19.42
C PRO A 574 19.04 22.44 20.65
N ASP A 575 17.98 22.66 21.44
CA ASP A 575 17.98 23.48 22.63
C ASP A 575 17.10 22.89 23.73
N ARG A 576 17.35 23.26 24.98
CA ARG A 576 16.53 22.85 26.12
C ARG A 576 15.28 23.73 26.18
N LEU A 577 14.12 23.09 26.18
CA LEU A 577 12.86 23.75 26.48
C LEU A 577 12.86 24.24 27.93
N ASP A 578 12.27 25.40 28.16
CA ASP A 578 12.03 25.92 29.49
C ASP A 578 11.08 24.97 30.26
N PRO A 579 11.47 24.47 31.45
CA PRO A 579 10.67 23.46 32.16
C PRO A 579 9.30 23.95 32.66
N GLN A 580 9.10 25.27 32.81
CA GLN A 580 7.87 25.85 33.34
C GLN A 580 6.86 26.15 32.23
N SER A 581 7.33 26.73 31.13
CA SER A 581 6.51 27.13 29.99
C SER A 581 6.44 26.07 28.89
N GLY A 582 7.41 25.14 28.83
CA GLY A 582 7.54 24.17 27.74
C GLY A 582 7.98 24.78 26.41
N MET A 583 8.37 26.06 26.39
CA MET A 583 8.73 26.83 25.20
C MET A 583 10.24 26.80 24.94
N PRO A 584 10.70 26.98 23.69
CA PRO A 584 12.11 27.24 23.41
C PRO A 584 12.54 28.57 24.06
N ARG A 585 13.84 28.69 24.38
CA ARG A 585 14.38 29.92 24.99
C ARG A 585 14.34 31.07 23.98
N GLU A 586 13.89 32.24 24.43
CA GLU A 586 13.80 33.45 23.61
C GLU A 586 15.13 33.78 22.91
N ALA A 587 16.23 33.78 23.66
CA ALA A 587 17.58 34.01 23.11
C ALA A 587 17.98 33.03 21.98
N PHE A 588 17.50 31.79 22.01
CA PHE A 588 17.77 30.82 20.95
C PHE A 588 16.95 31.15 19.69
N VAL A 589 15.67 31.51 19.85
CA VAL A 589 14.79 31.88 18.74
C VAL A 589 15.27 33.19 18.09
N ASP A 590 15.60 34.20 18.88
CA ASP A 590 16.13 35.48 18.41
C ASP A 590 17.43 35.28 17.61
N TRP A 591 18.32 34.43 18.11
CA TRP A 591 19.56 34.12 17.41
C TRP A 591 19.30 33.47 16.03
N LEU A 592 18.33 32.55 15.94
CA LEU A 592 17.96 31.91 14.67
C LEU A 592 17.43 32.93 13.66
N VAL A 593 16.49 33.79 14.08
CA VAL A 593 15.92 34.86 13.25
C VAL A 593 17.02 35.78 12.74
N LEU A 594 17.86 36.29 13.64
CA LEU A 594 18.97 37.18 13.29
C LEU A 594 19.98 36.51 12.35
N ARG A 595 20.31 35.24 12.58
CA ARG A 595 21.27 34.49 11.77
C ARG A 595 20.79 34.30 10.32
N VAL A 596 19.52 33.94 10.14
CA VAL A 596 18.92 33.74 8.80
C VAL A 596 18.78 35.09 8.08
N ARG A 597 18.31 36.13 8.78
CA ARG A 597 18.23 37.49 8.21
C ARG A 597 19.59 38.01 7.77
N LEU A 598 20.62 37.86 8.61
CA LEU A 598 21.98 38.26 8.28
C LEU A 598 22.49 37.53 7.02
N ALA A 599 22.21 36.23 6.91
CA ALA A 599 22.62 35.44 5.76
C ALA A 599 21.94 35.88 4.44
N GLY A 600 20.68 36.33 4.52
CA GLY A 600 19.95 36.92 3.40
C GLY A 600 20.57 38.25 2.94
N VAL A 601 20.85 39.15 3.89
CA VAL A 601 21.53 40.43 3.60
C VAL A 601 22.92 40.19 2.99
N GLU A 602 23.69 39.23 3.51
CA GLU A 602 25.00 38.87 2.96
C GLU A 602 24.93 38.33 1.53
N GLN A 603 23.87 37.59 1.20
CA GLN A 603 23.63 37.09 -0.16
C GLN A 603 23.27 38.24 -1.11
N GLU A 604 22.35 39.13 -0.72
CA GLU A 604 21.95 40.28 -1.54
C GLU A 604 23.13 41.21 -1.83
N VAL A 605 23.99 41.46 -0.83
CA VAL A 605 25.25 42.20 -1.01
C VAL A 605 26.15 41.51 -2.05
N SER A 606 26.32 40.19 -1.97
CA SER A 606 27.13 39.44 -2.92
C SER A 606 26.59 39.55 -4.36
N ASP A 607 25.27 39.43 -4.52
CA ASP A 607 24.62 39.49 -5.83
C ASP A 607 24.72 40.89 -6.45
N LEU A 608 24.50 41.94 -5.64
CA LEU A 608 24.60 43.34 -6.08
C LEU A 608 26.04 43.74 -6.41
N LEU A 609 27.05 43.28 -5.68
CA LEU A 609 28.46 43.45 -6.06
C LEU A 609 28.76 42.79 -7.42
N GLY A 610 28.18 41.61 -7.65
CA GLY A 610 28.25 40.91 -8.93
C GLY A 610 27.58 41.67 -10.07
N GLN A 611 26.52 42.44 -9.81
CA GLN A 611 25.85 43.28 -10.82
C GLN A 611 26.60 44.61 -11.05
N GLN A 612 27.05 45.25 -9.97
CA GLN A 612 27.81 46.50 -9.97
C GLN A 612 29.11 46.37 -10.77
N SER A 613 29.82 45.24 -10.64
CA SER A 613 31.03 44.95 -11.42
C SER A 613 30.79 44.79 -12.93
N ARG A 614 29.55 44.51 -13.35
CA ARG A 614 29.15 44.38 -14.76
C ARG A 614 28.53 45.66 -15.33
N ALA A 615 28.23 46.65 -14.50
CA ALA A 615 27.58 47.89 -14.92
C ALA A 615 28.59 48.93 -15.46
N PRO A 616 28.27 49.66 -16.56
CA PRO A 616 29.13 50.71 -17.11
C PRO A 616 29.42 51.82 -16.09
N GLU A 617 30.65 52.34 -16.07
CA GLU A 617 31.00 53.46 -15.19
C GLU A 617 30.17 54.72 -15.50
N GLY A 618 29.68 55.38 -14.43
CA GLY A 618 28.89 56.61 -14.54
C GLY A 618 27.41 56.42 -14.90
N SER A 619 26.96 55.19 -15.17
CA SER A 619 25.56 54.92 -15.49
C SER A 619 24.63 55.24 -14.30
N PRO A 620 23.36 55.63 -14.56
CA PRO A 620 22.34 55.77 -13.52
C PRO A 620 22.14 54.45 -12.73
N ASP A 621 22.20 53.31 -13.41
CA ASP A 621 22.03 51.99 -12.80
C ASP A 621 23.14 51.67 -11.79
N LYS A 622 24.40 52.04 -12.09
CA LYS A 622 25.52 51.83 -11.16
C LYS A 622 25.35 52.66 -9.88
N ARG A 623 24.88 53.91 -9.99
CA ARG A 623 24.58 54.76 -8.83
C ARG A 623 23.47 54.18 -7.95
N ALA A 624 22.41 53.64 -8.55
CA ALA A 624 21.34 52.99 -7.80
C ALA A 624 21.83 51.72 -7.06
N LEU A 625 22.72 50.94 -7.68
CA LEU A 625 23.36 49.79 -7.04
C LEU A 625 24.26 50.20 -5.86
N ASP A 626 25.01 51.30 -5.99
CA ASP A 626 25.88 51.83 -4.93
C ASP A 626 25.07 52.27 -3.69
N GLU A 627 23.96 52.98 -3.90
CA GLU A 627 23.05 53.42 -2.84
C GLU A 627 22.48 52.21 -2.09
N ARG A 628 22.00 51.19 -2.82
CA ARG A 628 21.45 49.96 -2.23
C ARG A 628 22.50 49.18 -1.44
N LEU A 629 23.73 49.06 -1.95
CA LEU A 629 24.84 48.42 -1.24
C LEU A 629 25.17 49.13 0.07
N MET A 630 25.15 50.47 0.11
CA MET A 630 25.37 51.24 1.34
C MET A 630 24.28 51.01 2.39
N GLU A 631 23.03 50.83 1.97
CA GLU A 631 21.92 50.47 2.87
C GLU A 631 22.13 49.08 3.47
N LEU A 632 22.38 48.07 2.63
CA LEU A 632 22.57 46.70 3.08
C LEU A 632 23.80 46.55 3.98
N HIS A 633 24.89 47.28 3.73
CA HIS A 633 26.05 47.27 4.63
C HIS A 633 25.72 47.85 6.01
N ARG A 634 24.88 48.90 6.09
CA ARG A 634 24.40 49.45 7.36
C ARG A 634 23.49 48.46 8.08
N GLU A 635 22.60 47.79 7.37
CA GLU A 635 21.75 46.74 7.95
C GLU A 635 22.58 45.55 8.46
N ARG A 636 23.53 45.06 7.67
CA ARG A 636 24.47 43.99 8.06
C ARG A 636 25.21 44.31 9.36
N ALA A 637 25.70 45.54 9.50
CA ALA A 637 26.39 45.98 10.71
C ALA A 637 25.45 46.00 11.94
N ARG A 638 24.21 46.47 11.76
CA ARG A 638 23.19 46.45 12.83
C ARG A 638 22.82 45.04 13.28
N LEU A 639 22.66 44.10 12.34
CA LEU A 639 22.32 42.71 12.65
C LEU A 639 23.46 42.01 13.42
N ARG A 640 24.72 42.22 13.02
CA ARG A 640 25.88 41.67 13.75
C ARG A 640 25.96 42.20 15.17
N ALA A 641 25.75 43.50 15.38
CA ALA A 641 25.75 44.11 16.70
C ALA A 641 24.61 43.63 17.63
N ARG A 642 23.52 43.08 17.07
CA ARG A 642 22.43 42.44 17.86
C ARG A 642 22.73 40.97 18.20
N MET A 643 23.66 40.34 17.49
CA MET A 643 24.05 38.94 17.70
C MET A 643 25.23 38.78 18.67
N GLU A 644 26.04 39.84 18.83
CA GLU A 644 27.09 39.99 19.84
C GLU A 644 26.50 40.40 21.20
#